data_AF-A0A193C0H0-F1
#
_entry.id   AF-A0A193C0H0-F1
#
_cell.length_a   1.000
_cell.length_b   1.000
_cell.length_c   1.000
_cell.angle_alpha   90.00
_cell.angle_beta   90.00
_cell.angle_gamma   90.00
#
_symmetry.space_group_name_H-M   'P 1'
#
loop_
_entity.id
_entity.type
_entity.pdbx_description
1 polymer ?
#
loop_
_entity_poly.entity_id
_entity_poly.type
_entity_poly.pdbx_seq_one_letter_code
_entity_poly.pdbx_strand_id
1 'polypeptide(L)'
;MNRIFVQPRRRKGVRGALALGLAALLIATGLGEATASAAEDYSQSAVAVNATQAQFSFTPVTTARYVDIHYTGVPGVGQQNVRMTESGGTWRHTVGSLSTGTVLDYWFTYEKNGPQYDTPHFGYTHAGGGTTVASPTFDPPAGSYPSARSVTLSTATAGATIRYTVDGSTPTASSTLYTGPITVSASSTVSAIALKSGSANSPVASASYTIGSTQATCPVQADVPNFGPNVRIFDPGMSASSIQTRLDADFAAQKDTLTAQFTERRYAHLFKPGVYSGIHDDVGYYTSVAGLGQNPGDVVINGDVTVDAFNESDQGHALQNFWRSAENLAIVPSSGSNRWAVAQAAPFRRMDIRGGLQLYPASYGFASGGYTADTKVSGQAASVSQQQWYTRDSSYGSWNGGVWNMVFSGTNGAPANTFPNPPETTLSATPVSRDVPYLYLDGSGKYRVFLPSLRTNASGPSWANGSTPGSSLPMSQFYVVKAGDTASSINTALSQGCNLFFTPGVYHLDQTLNVSRANTVVLGIGYPTLVPDNGVDAMRVADVDGVRLKGLLFDAGTTKSQALLTVGQSGSSAVHSANPTTLQDVFFRIGGQIAGKAANSLIVNSRDTIIDHIWAWRADHGNAGTYGWTVNTGDTGVVVNGDNVLATGLFVEHYQKYQVIWNGQNGRTIFFQNEIPYDVPDQAGWRSPNGLNGYAAYKVGDAVTTHEAWGLGSYCFFNDNPSVNLYHAFEVPNRSGVRFHNLVTVSLNYKGTITHVINDAGAVTPPGTTPSNLVSYP
;
A
#
# COMPACT_ATOMS: atom_id res chain seq x y z
N MET A 1 -24.41 -9.55 -50.28
CA MET A 1 -25.64 -10.36 -50.15
C MET A 1 -25.28 -11.84 -50.35
N ASN A 2 -26.04 -12.75 -49.72
CA ASN A 2 -26.15 -14.23 -49.87
C ASN A 2 -24.84 -15.07 -50.06
N ARG A 3 -24.52 -16.13 -49.29
CA ARG A 3 -25.24 -17.29 -48.69
C ARG A 3 -25.47 -18.52 -49.60
N ILE A 4 -24.71 -19.58 -49.30
CA ILE A 4 -25.14 -20.99 -49.02
C ILE A 4 -25.96 -21.75 -50.08
N PHE A 5 -25.47 -22.93 -50.51
CA PHE A 5 -26.28 -24.18 -50.62
C PHE A 5 -25.42 -25.44 -50.38
N VAL A 6 -26.03 -26.60 -50.09
CA VAL A 6 -25.41 -27.66 -49.25
C VAL A 6 -25.83 -29.12 -49.61
N GLN A 7 -24.83 -30.02 -49.76
CA GLN A 7 -24.89 -31.51 -49.67
C GLN A 7 -25.63 -32.30 -50.79
N PRO A 8 -25.30 -33.61 -50.99
CA PRO A 8 -25.85 -34.72 -50.18
C PRO A 8 -24.81 -35.64 -49.47
N ARG A 9 -25.03 -35.92 -48.17
CA ARG A 9 -25.39 -37.22 -47.55
C ARG A 9 -24.95 -38.55 -48.22
N ARG A 10 -24.69 -39.69 -47.52
CA ARG A 10 -24.30 -40.07 -46.12
C ARG A 10 -24.36 -41.63 -46.00
N ARG A 11 -23.36 -42.30 -45.37
CA ARG A 11 -23.42 -43.40 -44.33
C ARG A 11 -24.31 -44.68 -44.57
N LYS A 12 -24.10 -45.88 -43.99
CA LYS A 12 -23.14 -46.49 -43.01
C LYS A 12 -23.28 -48.05 -43.00
N GLY A 13 -22.28 -48.77 -42.43
CA GLY A 13 -22.39 -50.20 -41.98
C GLY A 13 -21.77 -51.24 -42.94
N VAL A 14 -21.34 -52.46 -42.54
CA VAL A 14 -21.36 -53.19 -41.25
C VAL A 14 -20.13 -54.15 -41.19
N ARG A 15 -19.33 -54.24 -40.12
CA ARG A 15 -19.26 -55.30 -39.07
C ARG A 15 -18.03 -55.04 -38.15
N GLY A 16 -17.94 -55.72 -36.99
CA GLY A 16 -16.75 -55.72 -36.11
C GLY A 16 -16.84 -56.73 -34.95
N ALA A 17 -15.71 -56.98 -34.26
CA ALA A 17 -15.58 -57.79 -33.03
C ALA A 17 -14.30 -57.42 -32.22
N LEU A 18 -14.23 -57.84 -30.96
CA LEU A 18 -13.16 -57.58 -29.94
C LEU A 18 -12.04 -58.66 -29.99
N ALA A 19 -10.83 -58.57 -29.40
CA ALA A 19 -9.96 -57.51 -28.82
C ALA A 19 -8.49 -58.06 -28.89
N LEU A 20 -7.48 -57.98 -27.99
CA LEU A 20 -7.17 -57.40 -26.66
C LEU A 20 -5.63 -57.53 -26.40
N GLY A 21 -4.93 -56.63 -25.69
CA GLY A 21 -3.55 -56.89 -25.17
C GLY A 21 -2.59 -55.67 -25.03
N LEU A 22 -1.53 -55.81 -24.21
CA LEU A 22 -0.52 -54.79 -23.77
C LEU A 22 0.88 -55.47 -23.69
N ALA A 23 2.07 -54.83 -23.58
CA ALA A 23 2.54 -53.43 -23.55
C ALA A 23 4.03 -53.36 -24.08
N ALA A 24 4.81 -52.30 -23.79
CA ALA A 24 6.22 -52.14 -24.22
C ALA A 24 7.13 -51.39 -23.21
N LEU A 25 8.45 -51.66 -23.20
CA LEU A 25 9.47 -51.02 -22.33
C LEU A 25 10.95 -51.28 -22.79
N LEU A 26 11.92 -50.45 -22.33
CA LEU A 26 13.42 -50.54 -22.41
C LEU A 26 14.12 -50.28 -23.78
N ILE A 27 15.42 -49.89 -23.89
CA ILE A 27 16.32 -48.92 -23.17
C ILE A 27 17.73 -48.85 -23.87
N ALA A 28 18.57 -47.83 -23.58
CA ALA A 28 20.05 -47.73 -23.80
C ALA A 28 20.61 -47.54 -25.25
N THR A 29 21.80 -46.96 -25.55
CA THR A 29 22.80 -46.11 -24.80
C THR A 29 23.83 -45.46 -25.75
N GLY A 30 24.37 -44.28 -25.39
CA GLY A 30 25.68 -43.74 -25.82
C GLY A 30 25.74 -43.02 -27.19
N LEU A 31 26.67 -42.10 -27.47
CA LEU A 31 27.70 -41.40 -26.66
C LEU A 31 27.97 -40.01 -27.30
N GLY A 32 28.39 -39.01 -26.51
CA GLY A 32 28.79 -37.69 -27.00
C GLY A 32 29.36 -36.81 -25.88
N GLU A 33 30.41 -36.04 -26.19
CA GLU A 33 31.14 -35.23 -25.20
C GLU A 33 30.35 -33.98 -24.79
N ALA A 34 30.39 -33.63 -23.50
CA ALA A 34 29.69 -32.47 -22.94
C ALA A 34 30.62 -31.64 -22.04
N THR A 35 30.84 -30.39 -22.41
CA THR A 35 31.45 -29.38 -21.53
C THR A 35 30.45 -28.99 -20.44
N ALA A 36 30.70 -29.40 -19.20
CA ALA A 36 29.74 -29.24 -18.10
C ALA A 36 29.54 -27.77 -17.69
N SER A 37 28.29 -27.44 -17.32
CA SER A 37 27.92 -26.14 -16.76
C SER A 37 28.29 -26.06 -15.28
N ALA A 38 28.81 -24.92 -14.83
CA ALA A 38 29.27 -24.70 -13.45
C ALA A 38 28.12 -24.38 -12.47
N ALA A 39 26.97 -25.07 -12.59
CA ALA A 39 25.69 -24.62 -12.01
C ALA A 39 24.96 -25.61 -11.07
N GLU A 40 25.49 -26.82 -10.85
CA GLU A 40 24.75 -27.88 -10.11
C GLU A 40 25.27 -28.16 -8.69
N ASP A 41 26.55 -27.90 -8.39
CA ASP A 41 27.20 -28.39 -7.16
C ASP A 41 27.46 -27.32 -6.09
N TYR A 42 27.52 -26.03 -6.45
CA TYR A 42 27.83 -24.94 -5.54
C TYR A 42 27.36 -23.59 -6.06
N SER A 43 27.33 -22.60 -5.16
CA SER A 43 27.34 -21.18 -5.51
C SER A 43 28.57 -20.52 -4.85
N GLN A 44 29.13 -19.49 -5.48
CA GLN A 44 30.29 -18.78 -4.96
C GLN A 44 30.16 -17.26 -5.20
N SER A 45 30.80 -16.44 -4.37
CA SER A 45 30.92 -15.00 -4.62
C SER A 45 32.24 -14.41 -4.10
N ALA A 46 32.65 -13.30 -4.70
CA ALA A 46 33.80 -12.50 -4.29
C ALA A 46 33.38 -11.03 -4.16
N VAL A 47 33.43 -10.48 -2.94
CA VAL A 47 32.85 -9.17 -2.58
C VAL A 47 33.89 -8.30 -1.88
N ALA A 48 33.99 -7.02 -2.24
CA ALA A 48 34.85 -6.08 -1.49
C ALA A 48 34.28 -5.82 -0.10
N VAL A 49 35.07 -6.06 0.95
CA VAL A 49 34.71 -5.78 2.36
C VAL A 49 34.96 -4.31 2.69
N ASN A 50 36.04 -3.74 2.13
CA ASN A 50 36.43 -2.33 2.28
C ASN A 50 37.40 -1.94 1.14
N ALA A 51 38.23 -0.92 1.35
CA ALA A 51 39.19 -0.42 0.37
C ALA A 51 40.47 -1.27 0.19
N THR A 52 40.69 -2.29 1.04
CA THR A 52 41.90 -3.13 0.99
C THR A 52 41.65 -4.63 1.16
N GLN A 53 40.39 -5.05 1.27
CA GLN A 53 39.99 -6.44 1.56
C GLN A 53 38.83 -6.91 0.70
N ALA A 54 38.88 -8.18 0.31
CA ALA A 54 37.81 -8.89 -0.40
C ALA A 54 37.50 -10.22 0.29
N GLN A 55 36.22 -10.51 0.50
CA GLN A 55 35.74 -11.78 1.03
C GLN A 55 35.25 -12.66 -0.10
N PHE A 56 35.77 -13.88 -0.11
CA PHE A 56 35.37 -14.97 -0.98
C PHE A 56 34.50 -15.93 -0.19
N SER A 57 33.37 -16.33 -0.77
CA SER A 57 32.39 -17.24 -0.17
C SER A 57 32.11 -18.40 -1.12
N PHE A 58 31.95 -19.60 -0.58
CA PHE A 58 31.62 -20.81 -1.31
C PHE A 58 30.56 -21.61 -0.53
N THR A 59 29.40 -21.84 -1.13
CA THR A 59 28.24 -22.50 -0.54
C THR A 59 27.89 -23.72 -1.39
N PRO A 60 28.33 -24.93 -1.01
CA PRO A 60 28.05 -26.14 -1.78
C PRO A 60 26.61 -26.62 -1.57
N VAL A 61 26.02 -27.23 -2.59
CA VAL A 61 24.64 -27.78 -2.56
C VAL A 61 24.58 -29.06 -1.71
N THR A 62 25.67 -29.80 -1.63
CA THR A 62 25.89 -30.91 -0.67
C THR A 62 26.91 -30.46 0.37
N THR A 63 26.66 -30.67 1.66
CA THR A 63 27.55 -30.23 2.75
C THR A 63 28.96 -30.81 2.60
N ALA A 64 29.92 -29.97 2.21
CA ALA A 64 31.34 -30.31 2.14
C ALA A 64 31.96 -30.40 3.54
N ARG A 65 32.84 -31.37 3.76
CA ARG A 65 33.69 -31.48 4.97
C ARG A 65 34.79 -30.42 5.02
N TYR A 66 35.23 -29.95 3.85
CA TYR A 66 36.17 -28.85 3.71
C TYR A 66 36.06 -28.19 2.33
N VAL A 67 36.45 -26.92 2.30
CA VAL A 67 36.74 -26.16 1.09
C VAL A 67 38.06 -25.43 1.28
N ASP A 68 38.97 -25.58 0.32
CA ASP A 68 40.18 -24.79 0.19
C ASP A 68 39.98 -23.77 -0.94
N ILE A 69 40.42 -22.52 -0.72
CA ILE A 69 40.51 -21.51 -1.76
C ILE A 69 41.95 -21.34 -2.21
N HIS A 70 42.13 -21.26 -3.52
CA HIS A 70 43.39 -21.02 -4.19
C HIS A 70 43.32 -19.66 -4.87
N TYR A 71 44.36 -18.85 -4.76
CA TYR A 71 44.38 -17.55 -5.46
C TYR A 71 45.78 -17.04 -5.79
N THR A 72 45.87 -16.28 -6.88
CA THR A 72 47.05 -15.54 -7.33
C THR A 72 46.71 -14.04 -7.51
N GLY A 73 47.71 -13.21 -7.79
CA GLY A 73 47.50 -11.79 -8.14
C GLY A 73 47.57 -10.78 -7.00
N VAL A 74 47.71 -11.23 -5.74
CA VAL A 74 48.02 -10.31 -4.61
C VAL A 74 49.43 -9.73 -4.82
N PRO A 75 49.62 -8.38 -4.79
CA PRO A 75 50.91 -7.77 -5.08
C PRO A 75 52.04 -8.27 -4.17
N GLY A 76 53.12 -8.77 -4.77
CA GLY A 76 54.30 -9.29 -4.06
C GLY A 76 54.13 -10.68 -3.43
N VAL A 77 53.00 -11.36 -3.66
CA VAL A 77 52.67 -12.66 -3.04
C VAL A 77 52.42 -13.71 -4.13
N GLY A 78 53.08 -14.87 -4.02
CA GLY A 78 52.85 -16.02 -4.91
C GLY A 78 51.51 -16.72 -4.65
N GLN A 79 51.19 -17.77 -5.41
CA GLN A 79 49.94 -18.52 -5.23
C GLN A 79 49.71 -18.91 -3.76
N GLN A 80 48.56 -18.53 -3.22
CA GLN A 80 48.09 -18.93 -1.90
C GLN A 80 47.10 -20.08 -2.05
N ASN A 81 47.11 -20.99 -1.08
CA ASN A 81 46.20 -22.12 -0.97
C ASN A 81 45.78 -22.19 0.51
N VAL A 82 44.50 -21.96 0.81
CA VAL A 82 44.04 -21.65 2.16
C VAL A 82 42.74 -22.39 2.50
N ARG A 83 42.73 -23.11 3.62
CA ARG A 83 41.50 -23.69 4.18
C ARG A 83 40.53 -22.58 4.57
N MET A 84 39.36 -22.57 3.94
CA MET A 84 38.30 -21.60 4.26
C MET A 84 37.66 -21.93 5.61
N THR A 85 36.99 -20.95 6.22
CA THR A 85 36.25 -21.12 7.48
C THR A 85 34.76 -21.34 7.19
N GLU A 86 34.22 -22.47 7.64
CA GLU A 86 32.77 -22.75 7.58
C GLU A 86 31.98 -21.83 8.53
N SER A 87 30.86 -21.29 8.05
CA SER A 87 29.82 -20.72 8.93
C SER A 87 28.45 -20.69 8.23
N GLY A 88 27.52 -21.53 8.69
CA GLY A 88 26.13 -21.56 8.22
C GLY A 88 25.96 -22.19 6.83
N GLY A 89 26.65 -23.30 6.56
CA GLY A 89 26.69 -23.98 5.26
C GLY A 89 27.55 -23.26 4.21
N THR A 90 28.25 -22.18 4.59
CA THR A 90 29.02 -21.34 3.67
C THR A 90 30.44 -21.16 4.17
N TRP A 91 31.39 -21.57 3.34
CA TRP A 91 32.83 -21.45 3.56
C TRP A 91 33.30 -20.07 3.15
N ARG A 92 34.08 -19.38 3.99
CA ARG A 92 34.53 -18.00 3.76
C ARG A 92 36.03 -17.82 3.99
N HIS A 93 36.65 -16.96 3.19
CA HIS A 93 38.02 -16.47 3.37
C HIS A 93 38.09 -14.99 3.00
N THR A 94 38.91 -14.20 3.70
CA THR A 94 39.10 -12.78 3.41
C THR A 94 40.55 -12.53 2.99
N VAL A 95 40.74 -12.14 1.73
CA VAL A 95 42.03 -11.70 1.20
C VAL A 95 42.21 -10.21 1.49
N GLY A 96 43.38 -9.82 2.01
CA GLY A 96 43.71 -8.43 2.33
C GLY A 96 44.90 -7.89 1.55
N SER A 97 45.32 -6.66 1.89
CA SER A 97 46.41 -5.92 1.25
C SER A 97 46.18 -5.66 -0.25
N LEU A 98 44.91 -5.59 -0.66
CA LEU A 98 44.51 -5.28 -2.03
C LEU A 98 44.55 -3.76 -2.25
N SER A 99 44.87 -3.34 -3.47
CA SER A 99 44.66 -1.97 -3.95
C SER A 99 43.56 -1.95 -5.02
N THR A 100 42.89 -0.81 -5.21
CA THR A 100 41.94 -0.65 -6.33
C THR A 100 42.61 -0.99 -7.66
N GLY A 101 41.99 -1.90 -8.42
CA GLY A 101 42.53 -2.45 -9.66
C GLY A 101 43.33 -3.74 -9.51
N THR A 102 43.56 -4.25 -8.28
CA THR A 102 44.17 -5.58 -8.08
C THR A 102 43.28 -6.65 -8.70
N VAL A 103 43.79 -7.40 -9.67
CA VAL A 103 43.12 -8.56 -10.25
C VAL A 103 43.61 -9.81 -9.54
N LEU A 104 42.68 -10.56 -8.94
CA LEU A 104 42.89 -11.87 -8.37
C LEU A 104 42.30 -12.93 -9.30
N ASP A 105 43.07 -13.97 -9.56
CA ASP A 105 42.60 -15.20 -10.20
C ASP A 105 42.48 -16.27 -9.10
N TYR A 106 41.30 -16.89 -8.96
CA TYR A 106 40.97 -17.75 -7.83
C TYR A 106 40.10 -18.95 -8.22
N TRP A 107 40.24 -20.05 -7.49
CA TRP A 107 39.46 -21.28 -7.63
C TRP A 107 39.33 -22.00 -6.28
N PHE A 108 38.55 -23.06 -6.21
CA PHE A 108 38.31 -23.81 -4.98
C PHE A 108 38.53 -25.31 -5.19
N THR A 109 39.11 -25.99 -4.20
CA THR A 109 38.98 -27.44 -4.02
C THR A 109 37.92 -27.69 -2.96
N TYR A 110 36.90 -28.50 -3.24
CA TYR A 110 35.84 -28.83 -2.29
C TYR A 110 35.59 -30.33 -2.19
N GLU A 111 35.29 -30.82 -0.99
CA GLU A 111 34.87 -32.21 -0.76
C GLU A 111 33.38 -32.38 -1.04
N LYS A 112 33.00 -33.51 -1.65
CA LYS A 112 31.59 -33.88 -1.87
C LYS A 112 31.46 -35.41 -1.83
N ASN A 113 30.88 -35.93 -0.74
CA ASN A 113 30.60 -37.35 -0.54
C ASN A 113 31.84 -38.28 -0.57
N GLY A 114 32.99 -37.79 -0.12
CA GLY A 114 34.26 -38.51 -0.05
C GLY A 114 35.36 -37.91 -0.93
N PRO A 115 35.19 -37.89 -2.27
CA PRO A 115 36.15 -37.27 -3.18
C PRO A 115 36.22 -35.74 -3.05
N GLN A 116 37.33 -35.18 -3.53
CA GLN A 116 37.51 -33.74 -3.71
C GLN A 116 37.42 -33.37 -5.20
N TYR A 117 36.96 -32.15 -5.48
CA TYR A 117 36.75 -31.62 -6.82
C TYR A 117 37.28 -30.18 -6.90
N ASP A 118 37.96 -29.85 -7.99
CA ASP A 118 38.47 -28.51 -8.25
C ASP A 118 37.49 -27.74 -9.14
N THR A 119 37.27 -26.45 -8.86
CA THR A 119 36.49 -25.57 -9.74
C THR A 119 37.33 -25.07 -10.93
N PRO A 120 36.68 -24.58 -12.00
CA PRO A 120 37.32 -23.65 -12.92
C PRO A 120 37.89 -22.43 -12.18
N HIS A 121 38.82 -21.73 -12.84
CA HIS A 121 39.34 -20.45 -12.38
C HIS A 121 38.33 -19.32 -12.60
N PHE A 122 38.32 -18.36 -11.68
CA PHE A 122 37.45 -17.20 -11.66
C PHE A 122 38.29 -15.91 -11.50
N GLY A 123 37.91 -14.84 -12.18
CA GLY A 123 38.51 -13.52 -12.00
C GLY A 123 37.75 -12.64 -10.99
N TYR A 124 38.48 -11.93 -10.13
CA TYR A 124 37.96 -10.87 -9.27
C TYR A 124 38.85 -9.63 -9.36
N THR A 125 38.27 -8.48 -9.69
CA THR A 125 39.00 -7.20 -9.65
C THR A 125 38.57 -6.41 -8.42
N HIS A 126 39.52 -6.08 -7.54
CA HIS A 126 39.23 -5.30 -6.35
C HIS A 126 38.89 -3.85 -6.72
N ALA A 127 37.63 -3.46 -6.57
CA ALA A 127 37.18 -2.10 -6.86
C ALA A 127 37.69 -1.08 -5.82
N GLY A 128 37.92 -1.51 -4.59
CA GLY A 128 37.94 -0.64 -3.41
C GLY A 128 36.52 -0.16 -3.07
N GLY A 129 36.12 -0.24 -1.80
CA GLY A 129 34.74 0.03 -1.37
C GLY A 129 34.23 1.43 -1.74
N GLY A 130 33.46 1.52 -2.83
CA GLY A 130 32.86 2.74 -3.37
C GLY A 130 31.34 2.62 -3.56
N THR A 131 30.66 3.76 -3.66
CA THR A 131 29.20 3.83 -3.76
C THR A 131 28.64 3.08 -4.98
N THR A 132 27.42 2.54 -4.84
CA THR A 132 26.70 1.88 -5.93
C THR A 132 26.36 2.87 -7.05
N VAL A 133 26.57 2.46 -8.29
CA VAL A 133 26.18 3.23 -9.49
C VAL A 133 24.65 3.32 -9.55
N ALA A 134 24.12 4.49 -9.91
CA ALA A 134 22.69 4.70 -10.06
C ALA A 134 22.15 3.94 -11.29
N SER A 135 21.00 3.29 -11.13
CA SER A 135 20.34 2.52 -12.20
C SER A 135 20.07 3.36 -13.45
N PRO A 136 20.12 2.77 -14.66
CA PRO A 136 19.68 3.43 -15.86
C PRO A 136 18.21 3.87 -15.80
N THR A 137 17.93 5.05 -16.32
CA THR A 137 16.58 5.54 -16.64
C THR A 137 16.35 5.53 -18.14
N PHE A 138 15.08 5.43 -18.55
CA PHE A 138 14.64 5.29 -19.94
C PHE A 138 13.79 6.48 -20.37
N ASP A 139 14.09 7.09 -21.52
CA ASP A 139 13.28 8.14 -22.14
C ASP A 139 13.06 7.85 -23.65
N PRO A 140 11.81 7.58 -24.11
CA PRO A 140 10.60 7.54 -23.31
C PRO A 140 10.55 6.30 -22.38
N PRO A 141 9.80 6.36 -21.27
CA PRO A 141 9.68 5.26 -20.31
C PRO A 141 8.97 4.02 -20.91
N ALA A 142 8.86 2.95 -20.12
CA ALA A 142 8.07 1.77 -20.47
C ALA A 142 6.62 2.15 -20.85
N GLY A 143 6.05 1.50 -21.87
CA GLY A 143 4.68 1.80 -22.32
C GLY A 143 4.29 1.29 -23.71
N SER A 144 3.05 1.60 -24.08
CA SER A 144 2.48 1.28 -25.40
C SER A 144 2.61 2.46 -26.35
N TYR A 145 3.11 2.21 -27.56
CA TYR A 145 3.37 3.24 -28.57
C TYR A 145 2.82 2.84 -29.96
N PRO A 146 2.16 3.76 -30.67
CA PRO A 146 1.57 3.49 -32.00
C PRO A 146 2.63 3.27 -33.08
N SER A 147 3.88 3.63 -32.81
CA SER A 147 5.00 3.59 -33.74
C SER A 147 6.31 3.40 -32.97
N ALA A 148 7.33 2.92 -33.68
CA ALA A 148 8.68 2.68 -33.16
C ALA A 148 9.19 3.86 -32.30
N ARG A 149 9.91 3.54 -31.23
CA ARG A 149 10.49 4.52 -30.31
C ARG A 149 12.01 4.55 -30.43
N SER A 150 12.57 5.74 -30.24
CA SER A 150 14.00 5.93 -30.00
C SER A 150 14.18 6.08 -28.49
N VAL A 151 14.76 5.08 -27.84
CA VAL A 151 14.86 4.99 -26.38
C VAL A 151 16.26 5.42 -25.94
N THR A 152 16.31 6.56 -25.27
CA THR A 152 17.51 7.13 -24.66
C THR A 152 17.70 6.51 -23.26
N LEU A 153 18.91 6.05 -22.96
CA LEU A 153 19.30 5.62 -21.62
C LEU A 153 20.18 6.69 -20.97
N SER A 154 20.02 6.90 -19.66
CA SER A 154 20.88 7.79 -18.87
C SER A 154 21.07 7.27 -17.44
N THR A 155 22.08 7.78 -16.71
CA THR A 155 22.30 7.46 -15.28
C THR A 155 22.79 8.71 -14.56
N ALA A 156 22.39 8.88 -13.29
CA ALA A 156 22.83 9.98 -12.45
C ALA A 156 24.32 9.89 -12.04
N THR A 157 24.96 8.73 -12.19
CA THR A 157 26.38 8.57 -11.85
C THR A 157 27.26 9.05 -13.00
N ALA A 158 27.74 10.30 -12.90
CA ALA A 158 28.66 10.89 -13.87
C ALA A 158 29.89 9.98 -14.16
N GLY A 159 30.14 9.75 -15.44
CA GLY A 159 31.23 8.88 -15.92
C GLY A 159 30.97 7.37 -15.80
N ALA A 160 29.75 6.93 -15.48
CA ALA A 160 29.37 5.53 -15.64
C ALA A 160 29.01 5.20 -17.09
N THR A 161 29.31 3.97 -17.51
CA THR A 161 28.92 3.40 -18.81
C THR A 161 27.66 2.56 -18.65
N ILE A 162 26.74 2.60 -19.62
CA ILE A 162 25.52 1.78 -19.61
C ILE A 162 25.67 0.61 -20.58
N ARG A 163 25.26 -0.58 -20.15
CA ARG A 163 25.16 -1.81 -20.93
C ARG A 163 23.70 -2.23 -21.04
N TYR A 164 23.27 -2.77 -22.17
CA TYR A 164 21.87 -3.11 -22.38
C TYR A 164 21.63 -4.34 -23.27
N THR A 165 20.39 -4.84 -23.20
CA THR A 165 19.78 -5.90 -24.01
C THR A 165 18.40 -5.41 -24.47
N VAL A 166 17.80 -6.05 -25.48
CA VAL A 166 16.49 -5.66 -26.07
C VAL A 166 15.47 -6.79 -26.15
N ASP A 167 15.83 -7.96 -25.64
CA ASP A 167 15.05 -9.20 -25.57
C ASP A 167 14.58 -9.52 -24.14
N GLY A 168 14.80 -8.60 -23.19
CA GLY A 168 14.53 -8.77 -21.76
C GLY A 168 15.59 -9.53 -20.97
N SER A 169 16.61 -10.11 -21.62
CA SER A 169 17.67 -10.86 -20.93
C SER A 169 18.51 -9.98 -20.00
N THR A 170 19.07 -10.56 -18.93
CA THR A 170 19.84 -9.79 -17.93
C THR A 170 21.13 -9.23 -18.54
N PRO A 171 21.31 -7.89 -18.59
CA PRO A 171 22.50 -7.28 -19.16
C PRO A 171 23.71 -7.43 -18.22
N THR A 172 24.90 -7.59 -18.81
CA THR A 172 26.17 -7.77 -18.10
C THR A 172 27.23 -6.80 -18.64
N ALA A 173 28.46 -6.88 -18.10
CA ALA A 173 29.59 -6.10 -18.60
C ALA A 173 29.97 -6.40 -20.07
N SER A 174 29.58 -7.55 -20.62
CA SER A 174 29.82 -7.92 -22.02
C SER A 174 28.64 -7.64 -22.96
N SER A 175 27.46 -7.26 -22.44
CA SER A 175 26.30 -6.87 -23.26
C SER A 175 26.55 -5.59 -24.09
N THR A 176 25.63 -5.23 -24.98
CA THR A 176 25.79 -4.08 -25.88
C THR A 176 26.07 -2.79 -25.12
N LEU A 177 27.13 -2.06 -25.50
CA LEU A 177 27.43 -0.75 -24.92
C LEU A 177 26.42 0.28 -25.45
N TYR A 178 25.81 1.03 -24.55
CA TYR A 178 24.95 2.15 -24.93
C TYR A 178 25.81 3.34 -25.37
N THR A 179 25.82 3.62 -26.68
CA THR A 179 26.53 4.76 -27.29
C THR A 179 25.59 5.77 -27.96
N GLY A 180 24.28 5.53 -27.91
CA GLY A 180 23.24 6.36 -28.53
C GLY A 180 21.87 5.67 -28.45
N PRO A 181 20.77 6.39 -28.77
CA PRO A 181 19.40 5.90 -28.58
C PRO A 181 19.08 4.58 -29.28
N ILE A 182 18.28 3.74 -28.62
CA ILE A 182 17.92 2.39 -29.03
C ILE A 182 16.60 2.43 -29.82
N THR A 183 16.62 2.03 -31.08
CA THR A 183 15.38 1.93 -31.88
C THR A 183 14.59 0.67 -31.53
N VAL A 184 13.48 0.84 -30.82
CA VAL A 184 12.51 -0.23 -30.50
C VAL A 184 11.38 -0.18 -31.52
N SER A 185 11.41 -1.10 -32.49
CA SER A 185 10.49 -1.14 -33.65
C SER A 185 9.40 -2.20 -33.58
N ALA A 186 9.51 -3.16 -32.66
CA ALA A 186 8.52 -4.18 -32.34
C ALA A 186 8.39 -4.28 -30.82
N SER A 187 7.32 -4.91 -30.31
CA SER A 187 7.11 -5.08 -28.87
C SER A 187 8.23 -5.90 -28.24
N SER A 188 8.92 -5.35 -27.24
CA SER A 188 10.10 -5.95 -26.63
C SER A 188 10.44 -5.32 -25.27
N THR A 189 11.40 -5.89 -24.54
CA THR A 189 11.83 -5.38 -23.23
C THR A 189 13.30 -4.96 -23.30
N VAL A 190 13.58 -3.68 -23.04
CA VAL A 190 14.95 -3.17 -22.93
C VAL A 190 15.39 -3.28 -21.48
N SER A 191 16.41 -4.08 -21.19
CA SER A 191 17.01 -4.19 -19.86
C SER A 191 18.40 -3.57 -19.87
N ALA A 192 18.74 -2.79 -18.85
CA ALA A 192 19.97 -2.00 -18.78
C ALA A 192 20.64 -2.02 -17.39
N ILE A 193 21.97 -1.94 -17.36
CA ILE A 193 22.80 -1.84 -16.16
C ILE A 193 23.86 -0.75 -16.33
N ALA A 194 24.14 0.02 -15.28
CA ALA A 194 25.17 1.05 -15.26
C ALA A 194 26.40 0.56 -14.48
N LEU A 195 27.58 0.77 -15.07
CA LEU A 195 28.87 0.24 -14.64
C LEU A 195 29.91 1.36 -14.56
N LYS A 196 30.67 1.42 -13.48
CA LYS A 196 31.78 2.38 -13.31
C LYS A 196 32.94 1.70 -12.58
N SER A 197 34.16 1.88 -13.09
CA SER A 197 35.36 1.34 -12.43
C SER A 197 35.53 1.99 -11.04
N GLY A 198 35.78 1.17 -10.02
CA GLY A 198 35.84 1.62 -8.62
C GLY A 198 34.47 1.86 -7.96
N SER A 199 33.40 1.26 -8.46
CA SER A 199 32.04 1.38 -7.91
C SER A 199 31.29 0.05 -8.02
N ALA A 200 30.35 -0.23 -7.11
CA ALA A 200 29.46 -1.37 -7.27
C ALA A 200 28.47 -1.13 -8.42
N ASN A 201 28.25 -2.12 -9.28
CA ASN A 201 27.31 -2.02 -10.41
C ASN A 201 25.91 -1.62 -9.95
N SER A 202 25.15 -0.92 -10.80
CA SER A 202 23.75 -0.64 -10.49
C SER A 202 22.91 -1.93 -10.44
N PRO A 203 21.75 -1.91 -9.78
CA PRO A 203 20.66 -2.81 -10.12
C PRO A 203 20.36 -2.76 -11.63
N VAL A 204 19.90 -3.89 -12.18
CA VAL A 204 19.33 -3.91 -13.54
C VAL A 204 18.00 -3.17 -13.50
N ALA A 205 17.80 -2.24 -14.43
CA ALA A 205 16.51 -1.62 -14.70
C ALA A 205 15.96 -2.15 -16.03
N SER A 206 14.64 -2.26 -16.15
CA SER A 206 14.00 -2.81 -17.36
C SER A 206 12.78 -1.98 -17.74
N ALA A 207 12.57 -1.80 -19.05
CA ALA A 207 11.42 -1.10 -19.62
C ALA A 207 10.80 -1.93 -20.75
N SER A 208 9.52 -2.30 -20.57
CA SER A 208 8.74 -3.02 -21.57
C SER A 208 8.05 -2.04 -22.53
N TYR A 209 8.21 -2.27 -23.83
CA TYR A 209 7.62 -1.47 -24.89
C TYR A 209 6.65 -2.32 -25.70
N THR A 210 5.43 -1.84 -25.92
CA THR A 210 4.48 -2.44 -26.86
C THR A 210 4.39 -1.56 -28.09
N ILE A 211 4.82 -2.04 -29.27
CA ILE A 211 4.82 -1.25 -30.50
C ILE A 211 3.68 -1.70 -31.42
N GLY A 212 2.98 -0.75 -32.03
CA GLY A 212 1.86 -1.00 -32.95
C GLY A 212 0.49 -1.02 -32.27
N SER A 213 0.43 -1.05 -30.94
CA SER A 213 -0.77 -0.65 -30.21
C SER A 213 -0.82 0.87 -30.13
N THR A 214 -1.83 1.49 -30.75
CA THR A 214 -2.29 2.82 -30.31
C THR A 214 -2.69 2.70 -28.84
N GLN A 215 -1.94 3.34 -27.93
CA GLN A 215 -2.44 3.55 -26.57
C GLN A 215 -3.80 4.22 -26.70
N ALA A 216 -4.84 3.61 -26.12
CA ALA A 216 -6.15 4.23 -26.11
C ALA A 216 -6.03 5.57 -25.38
N THR A 217 -6.39 6.65 -26.07
CA THR A 217 -6.41 8.01 -25.52
C THR A 217 -7.84 8.32 -25.12
N CYS A 218 -8.04 8.71 -23.85
CA CYS A 218 -9.36 9.09 -23.33
C CYS A 218 -10.07 10.03 -24.32
N PRO A 219 -11.28 9.70 -24.80
CA PRO A 219 -12.08 10.61 -25.63
C PRO A 219 -12.23 11.93 -24.90
N VAL A 220 -11.91 13.04 -25.57
CA VAL A 220 -11.67 14.35 -24.92
C VAL A 220 -12.84 14.76 -24.03
N GLN A 221 -12.60 14.77 -22.72
CA GLN A 221 -13.55 15.24 -21.71
C GLN A 221 -13.43 16.77 -21.53
N ALA A 222 -14.32 17.38 -20.75
CA ALA A 222 -14.24 18.81 -20.46
C ALA A 222 -13.18 19.11 -19.38
N ASP A 223 -12.28 20.07 -19.64
CA ASP A 223 -11.40 20.65 -18.61
C ASP A 223 -12.16 21.48 -17.56
N VAL A 224 -13.42 21.84 -17.86
CA VAL A 224 -14.36 22.49 -16.93
C VAL A 224 -15.64 21.64 -16.87
N PRO A 225 -15.60 20.45 -16.24
CA PRO A 225 -16.73 19.55 -16.23
C PRO A 225 -17.79 20.01 -15.21
N ASN A 226 -19.06 19.79 -15.55
CA ASN A 226 -20.13 19.81 -14.54
C ASN A 226 -19.96 18.57 -13.64
N PHE A 227 -19.63 18.77 -12.37
CA PHE A 227 -19.46 17.70 -11.37
C PHE A 227 -20.77 17.19 -10.74
N GLY A 228 -21.93 17.65 -11.21
CA GLY A 228 -23.24 17.22 -10.72
C GLY A 228 -23.73 17.99 -9.47
N PRO A 229 -25.00 17.78 -9.07
CA PRO A 229 -25.69 18.60 -8.08
C PRO A 229 -25.26 18.35 -6.62
N ASN A 230 -24.31 17.46 -6.37
CA ASN A 230 -23.81 17.12 -5.03
C ASN A 230 -22.47 17.79 -4.69
N VAL A 231 -21.85 18.47 -5.66
CA VAL A 231 -20.63 19.26 -5.44
C VAL A 231 -21.00 20.73 -5.27
N ARG A 232 -20.62 21.32 -4.14
CA ARG A 232 -20.65 22.77 -3.89
C ARG A 232 -19.31 23.34 -4.36
N ILE A 233 -19.36 24.43 -5.11
CA ILE A 233 -18.15 25.12 -5.58
C ILE A 233 -18.29 26.60 -5.22
N PHE A 234 -17.70 26.97 -4.09
CA PHE A 234 -17.72 28.32 -3.56
C PHE A 234 -16.58 29.14 -4.15
N ASP A 235 -16.80 30.43 -4.41
CA ASP A 235 -15.74 31.35 -4.83
C ASP A 235 -15.75 32.65 -4.00
N PRO A 236 -14.62 33.38 -3.96
CA PRO A 236 -14.50 34.55 -3.09
C PRO A 236 -15.40 35.75 -3.47
N GLY A 237 -16.12 35.67 -4.60
CA GLY A 237 -17.14 36.65 -4.98
C GLY A 237 -18.52 36.37 -4.38
N MET A 238 -18.74 35.18 -3.82
CA MET A 238 -19.96 34.84 -3.10
C MET A 238 -19.98 35.50 -1.72
N SER A 239 -21.15 35.94 -1.25
CA SER A 239 -21.28 36.48 0.10
C SER A 239 -21.12 35.37 1.14
N ALA A 240 -20.48 35.70 2.28
CA ALA A 240 -20.29 34.76 3.37
C ALA A 240 -21.61 34.15 3.87
N SER A 241 -22.70 34.94 3.90
CA SER A 241 -24.03 34.46 4.27
C SER A 241 -24.61 33.43 3.29
N SER A 242 -24.38 33.59 1.98
CA SER A 242 -24.84 32.60 0.97
C SER A 242 -23.98 31.34 0.94
N ILE A 243 -22.69 31.44 1.28
CA ILE A 243 -21.84 30.27 1.54
C ILE A 243 -22.35 29.55 2.80
N GLN A 244 -22.44 30.25 3.94
CA GLN A 244 -22.85 29.66 5.22
C GLN A 244 -24.23 28.99 5.15
N THR A 245 -25.23 29.66 4.55
CA THR A 245 -26.57 29.08 4.34
C THR A 245 -26.55 27.76 3.55
N ARG A 246 -25.55 27.57 2.66
CA ARG A 246 -25.36 26.31 1.92
C ARG A 246 -24.74 25.24 2.81
N LEU A 247 -23.70 25.59 3.56
CA LEU A 247 -23.01 24.71 4.51
C LEU A 247 -23.97 24.22 5.59
N ASP A 248 -24.69 25.15 6.24
CA ASP A 248 -25.72 24.88 7.26
C ASP A 248 -26.77 23.89 6.76
N ALA A 249 -27.21 24.04 5.49
CA ALA A 249 -28.25 23.20 4.90
C ALA A 249 -27.77 21.78 4.56
N ASP A 250 -26.55 21.62 4.04
CA ASP A 250 -25.96 20.29 3.79
C ASP A 250 -25.55 19.63 5.13
N PHE A 251 -25.04 20.39 6.10
CA PHE A 251 -24.71 19.92 7.46
C PHE A 251 -25.95 19.46 8.24
N ALA A 252 -26.99 20.30 8.35
CA ALA A 252 -28.22 19.96 9.06
C ALA A 252 -28.88 18.68 8.52
N ALA A 253 -28.65 18.37 7.24
CA ALA A 253 -29.07 17.11 6.63
C ALA A 253 -28.11 15.94 6.96
N GLN A 254 -26.79 16.15 7.03
CA GLN A 254 -25.79 15.09 7.23
C GLN A 254 -25.36 14.86 8.70
N LYS A 255 -25.82 15.65 9.67
CA LYS A 255 -25.22 15.64 11.01
C LYS A 255 -25.66 14.51 11.94
N ASP A 256 -26.94 14.13 11.93
CA ASP A 256 -27.50 13.25 12.97
C ASP A 256 -27.11 11.79 12.76
N THR A 257 -26.54 11.17 13.78
CA THR A 257 -26.07 9.78 13.75
C THR A 257 -27.21 8.78 13.50
N LEU A 258 -28.43 9.01 14.02
CA LEU A 258 -29.54 8.05 13.85
C LEU A 258 -30.13 8.03 12.43
N THR A 259 -29.98 9.11 11.65
CA THR A 259 -30.62 9.26 10.33
C THR A 259 -29.68 9.55 9.17
N ALA A 260 -28.46 10.02 9.43
CA ALA A 260 -27.44 10.32 8.42
C ALA A 260 -26.32 9.28 8.35
N GLN A 261 -25.99 8.54 9.43
CA GLN A 261 -24.86 7.61 9.44
C GLN A 261 -24.94 6.56 8.31
N PHE A 262 -26.13 6.04 7.99
CA PHE A 262 -26.33 5.06 6.90
C PHE A 262 -27.19 5.61 5.74
N THR A 263 -27.13 6.93 5.50
CA THR A 263 -27.83 7.56 4.38
C THR A 263 -27.07 7.38 3.05
N GLU A 264 -27.74 7.54 1.92
CA GLU A 264 -27.15 7.53 0.56
C GLU A 264 -26.68 8.91 0.09
N ARG A 265 -27.00 9.97 0.85
CA ARG A 265 -26.63 11.35 0.54
C ARG A 265 -25.13 11.55 0.74
N ARG A 266 -24.53 12.31 -0.19
CA ARG A 266 -23.09 12.50 -0.38
C ARG A 266 -22.85 13.94 -0.80
N TYR A 267 -21.87 14.63 -0.23
CA TYR A 267 -21.55 16.01 -0.62
C TYR A 267 -20.05 16.29 -0.69
N ALA A 268 -19.66 17.25 -1.52
CA ALA A 268 -18.32 17.82 -1.50
C ALA A 268 -18.39 19.35 -1.43
N HIS A 269 -17.69 19.96 -0.49
CA HIS A 269 -17.55 21.40 -0.34
C HIS A 269 -16.20 21.83 -0.92
N LEU A 270 -16.21 22.41 -2.12
CA LEU A 270 -14.99 22.83 -2.82
C LEU A 270 -14.85 24.36 -2.80
N PHE A 271 -13.74 24.86 -2.31
CA PHE A 271 -13.44 26.29 -2.22
C PHE A 271 -12.40 26.68 -3.28
N LYS A 272 -12.71 27.63 -4.18
CA LYS A 272 -11.75 28.17 -5.15
C LYS A 272 -10.62 28.96 -4.45
N PRO A 273 -9.44 29.13 -5.08
CA PRO A 273 -8.38 29.98 -4.55
C PRO A 273 -8.85 31.39 -4.14
N GLY A 274 -8.42 31.84 -2.97
CA GLY A 274 -8.81 33.11 -2.36
C GLY A 274 -8.98 33.04 -0.83
N VAL A 275 -9.60 34.08 -0.26
CA VAL A 275 -9.79 34.24 1.18
C VAL A 275 -11.27 34.36 1.50
N TYR A 276 -11.75 33.52 2.42
CA TYR A 276 -13.11 33.48 2.92
C TYR A 276 -13.10 33.90 4.39
N SER A 277 -14.10 34.67 4.86
CA SER A 277 -14.13 35.17 6.24
C SER A 277 -15.52 35.06 6.85
N GLY A 278 -15.59 34.59 8.10
CA GLY A 278 -16.86 34.31 8.79
C GLY A 278 -17.56 33.06 8.24
N ILE A 279 -16.79 32.04 7.87
CA ILE A 279 -17.27 30.73 7.39
C ILE A 279 -16.94 29.69 8.46
N HIS A 280 -17.94 28.89 8.85
CA HIS A 280 -17.79 27.78 9.78
C HIS A 280 -18.42 26.54 9.12
N ASP A 281 -17.58 25.66 8.55
CA ASP A 281 -18.04 24.45 7.85
C ASP A 281 -18.11 23.29 8.86
N ASP A 282 -19.26 23.12 9.51
CA ASP A 282 -19.54 21.96 10.37
C ASP A 282 -19.74 20.71 9.48
N VAL A 283 -18.87 19.70 9.64
CA VAL A 283 -18.79 18.57 8.71
C VAL A 283 -19.53 17.34 9.25
N GLY A 284 -20.68 17.06 8.64
CA GLY A 284 -21.47 15.85 8.88
C GLY A 284 -20.94 14.60 8.17
N TYR A 285 -21.71 13.50 8.23
CA TYR A 285 -21.40 12.25 7.53
C TYR A 285 -21.30 12.45 6.00
N TYR A 286 -20.42 11.69 5.35
CA TYR A 286 -20.20 11.65 3.89
C TYR A 286 -19.96 13.01 3.20
N THR A 287 -19.40 13.97 3.93
CA THR A 287 -19.01 15.29 3.39
C THR A 287 -17.49 15.39 3.29
N SER A 288 -16.99 15.78 2.11
CA SER A 288 -15.57 16.13 1.93
C SER A 288 -15.39 17.62 1.69
N VAL A 289 -14.64 18.30 2.56
CA VAL A 289 -14.24 19.70 2.41
C VAL A 289 -12.86 19.75 1.72
N ALA A 290 -12.69 20.55 0.68
CA ALA A 290 -11.41 20.69 0.01
C ALA A 290 -11.15 22.08 -0.61
N GLY A 291 -9.90 22.53 -0.53
CA GLY A 291 -9.41 23.69 -1.27
C GLY A 291 -8.92 23.33 -2.68
N LEU A 292 -9.35 24.09 -3.68
CA LEU A 292 -8.95 23.96 -5.10
C LEU A 292 -7.65 24.72 -5.43
N GLY A 293 -6.81 24.98 -4.42
CA GLY A 293 -5.46 25.53 -4.57
C GLY A 293 -4.47 24.51 -5.11
N GLN A 294 -3.36 24.96 -5.70
CA GLN A 294 -2.22 24.05 -5.88
C GLN A 294 -1.55 23.75 -4.54
N ASN A 295 -1.60 24.70 -3.59
CA ASN A 295 -1.10 24.59 -2.23
C ASN A 295 -2.19 24.97 -1.22
N PRO A 296 -2.10 24.53 0.05
CA PRO A 296 -3.12 24.82 1.05
C PRO A 296 -3.28 26.31 1.33
N GLY A 297 -2.17 27.07 1.27
CA GLY A 297 -2.18 28.52 1.47
C GLY A 297 -2.90 29.32 0.39
N ASP A 298 -3.25 28.73 -0.75
CA ASP A 298 -3.97 29.39 -1.84
C ASP A 298 -5.48 29.54 -1.52
N VAL A 299 -6.00 28.78 -0.54
CA VAL A 299 -7.39 28.80 -0.07
C VAL A 299 -7.39 29.03 1.44
N VAL A 300 -7.79 30.20 1.91
CA VAL A 300 -7.76 30.56 3.34
C VAL A 300 -9.17 30.76 3.87
N ILE A 301 -9.54 30.00 4.90
CA ILE A 301 -10.76 30.18 5.69
C ILE A 301 -10.39 30.90 6.99
N ASN A 302 -10.86 32.14 7.17
CA ASN A 302 -10.85 32.85 8.45
C ASN A 302 -12.16 32.51 9.18
N GLY A 303 -12.08 31.58 10.11
CA GLY A 303 -13.20 30.73 10.52
C GLY A 303 -12.73 29.29 10.70
N ASP A 304 -13.62 28.30 10.63
CA ASP A 304 -13.34 26.93 11.08
C ASP A 304 -13.90 25.87 10.12
N VAL A 305 -13.31 24.67 10.13
CA VAL A 305 -13.84 23.47 9.47
C VAL A 305 -13.92 22.37 10.53
N THR A 306 -15.12 22.13 11.05
CA THR A 306 -15.32 21.57 12.39
C THR A 306 -15.93 20.18 12.34
N VAL A 307 -15.47 19.29 13.22
CA VAL A 307 -16.26 18.12 13.64
C VAL A 307 -16.32 18.09 15.17
N ASP A 308 -17.51 17.87 15.71
CA ASP A 308 -17.78 17.66 17.14
C ASP A 308 -18.80 16.52 17.33
N ALA A 309 -19.09 16.16 18.59
CA ALA A 309 -20.25 15.35 18.96
C ALA A 309 -21.52 16.24 18.92
N PHE A 310 -21.98 16.56 17.71
CA PHE A 310 -22.97 17.60 17.42
C PHE A 310 -24.42 17.31 17.85
N ASN A 311 -24.74 16.07 18.22
CA ASN A 311 -26.11 15.62 18.46
C ASN A 311 -26.28 15.00 19.85
N GLU A 312 -27.50 15.08 20.40
CA GLU A 312 -27.87 14.39 21.64
C GLU A 312 -27.75 12.86 21.51
N SER A 313 -28.00 12.33 20.30
CA SER A 313 -27.80 10.93 19.92
C SER A 313 -26.34 10.47 20.05
N ASP A 314 -25.37 11.37 19.92
CA ASP A 314 -23.95 11.07 20.09
C ASP A 314 -23.56 10.97 21.59
N GLN A 315 -24.40 11.47 22.51
CA GLN A 315 -24.17 11.54 23.96
C GLN A 315 -22.85 12.25 24.35
N GLY A 316 -22.35 13.13 23.47
CA GLY A 316 -21.04 13.77 23.64
C GLY A 316 -19.85 12.87 23.28
N HIS A 317 -20.04 11.71 22.66
CA HIS A 317 -18.97 10.86 22.16
C HIS A 317 -18.74 11.07 20.66
N ALA A 318 -17.49 11.05 20.22
CA ALA A 318 -17.13 11.12 18.80
C ALA A 318 -16.88 9.73 18.18
N LEU A 319 -17.20 8.64 18.90
CA LEU A 319 -16.94 7.25 18.51
C LEU A 319 -17.52 6.83 17.15
N GLN A 320 -18.57 7.52 16.68
CA GLN A 320 -19.21 7.21 15.40
C GLN A 320 -18.99 8.31 14.33
N ASN A 321 -18.13 9.31 14.57
CA ASN A 321 -17.86 10.41 13.62
C ASN A 321 -16.99 9.97 12.41
N PHE A 322 -17.56 9.09 11.59
CA PHE A 322 -16.95 8.46 10.41
C PHE A 322 -17.12 9.29 9.14
N TRP A 323 -16.44 8.83 8.07
CA TRP A 323 -16.71 9.12 6.66
C TRP A 323 -16.80 10.62 6.32
N ARG A 324 -15.82 11.42 6.72
CA ARG A 324 -15.77 12.87 6.41
C ARG A 324 -14.32 13.35 6.28
N SER A 325 -14.01 14.34 5.45
CA SER A 325 -12.61 14.72 5.19
C SER A 325 -12.39 16.22 5.07
N ALA A 326 -11.18 16.67 5.40
CA ALA A 326 -10.70 18.02 5.09
C ALA A 326 -9.35 17.95 4.33
N GLU A 327 -9.25 18.67 3.21
CA GLU A 327 -8.12 18.58 2.28
C GLU A 327 -7.64 19.92 1.71
N ASN A 328 -6.31 20.13 1.68
CA ASN A 328 -5.64 21.12 0.82
C ASN A 328 -6.14 22.57 0.99
N LEU A 329 -6.35 23.03 2.22
CA LEU A 329 -6.70 24.41 2.56
C LEU A 329 -6.06 24.90 3.86
N ALA A 330 -6.01 26.22 4.04
CA ALA A 330 -5.56 26.88 5.25
C ALA A 330 -6.73 27.33 6.12
N ILE A 331 -6.60 27.18 7.45
CA ILE A 331 -7.59 27.63 8.44
C ILE A 331 -6.93 28.62 9.38
N VAL A 332 -7.56 29.76 9.62
CA VAL A 332 -7.27 30.70 10.71
C VAL A 332 -8.42 30.58 11.71
N PRO A 333 -8.32 29.70 12.74
CA PRO A 333 -9.47 29.30 13.53
C PRO A 333 -10.04 30.45 14.36
N SER A 334 -11.37 30.58 14.42
CA SER A 334 -12.04 31.73 15.05
C SER A 334 -11.75 31.85 16.55
N SER A 335 -11.56 30.71 17.22
CA SER A 335 -11.21 30.58 18.64
C SER A 335 -9.71 30.30 18.88
N GLY A 336 -8.88 30.38 17.84
CA GLY A 336 -7.45 30.07 17.90
C GLY A 336 -7.11 28.56 17.88
N SER A 337 -8.11 27.67 17.86
CA SER A 337 -7.93 26.24 17.56
C SER A 337 -9.10 25.68 16.73
N ASN A 338 -8.79 24.90 15.69
CA ASN A 338 -9.80 24.18 14.91
C ASN A 338 -10.13 22.84 15.63
N ARG A 339 -11.36 22.32 15.51
CA ARG A 339 -11.73 21.01 16.08
C ARG A 339 -12.04 19.97 14.99
N TRP A 340 -11.43 18.80 15.09
CA TRP A 340 -11.64 17.66 14.20
C TRP A 340 -11.88 16.40 15.04
N ALA A 341 -12.99 16.39 15.79
CA ALA A 341 -13.35 15.31 16.72
C ALA A 341 -13.96 14.12 15.97
N VAL A 342 -13.11 13.31 15.36
CA VAL A 342 -13.50 12.23 14.46
C VAL A 342 -13.17 10.84 14.98
N ALA A 343 -13.74 9.83 14.34
CA ALA A 343 -13.38 8.43 14.47
C ALA A 343 -12.64 7.93 13.20
N GLN A 344 -12.76 6.65 12.86
CA GLN A 344 -12.14 6.01 11.70
C GLN A 344 -12.63 6.61 10.36
N ALA A 345 -11.85 6.43 9.29
CA ALA A 345 -12.12 6.90 7.93
C ALA A 345 -12.44 8.40 7.81
N ALA A 346 -11.74 9.24 8.59
CA ALA A 346 -11.96 10.68 8.63
C ALA A 346 -10.66 11.51 8.42
N PRO A 347 -10.09 11.50 7.19
CA PRO A 347 -8.75 12.00 6.93
C PRO A 347 -8.65 13.54 6.98
N PHE A 348 -7.56 14.00 7.58
CA PHE A 348 -7.14 15.40 7.61
C PHE A 348 -5.82 15.54 6.83
N ARG A 349 -5.85 16.06 5.60
CA ARG A 349 -4.71 16.02 4.66
C ARG A 349 -4.35 17.39 4.10
N ARG A 350 -3.05 17.68 3.95
CA ARG A 350 -2.57 18.93 3.32
C ARG A 350 -3.19 20.19 3.96
N MET A 351 -3.32 20.24 5.28
CA MET A 351 -3.95 21.38 5.96
C MET A 351 -2.90 22.37 6.49
N ASP A 352 -3.17 23.68 6.42
CA ASP A 352 -2.34 24.74 7.04
C ASP A 352 -3.13 25.41 8.18
N ILE A 353 -3.07 24.82 9.38
CA ILE A 353 -3.81 25.28 10.56
C ILE A 353 -2.98 26.34 11.28
N ARG A 354 -3.40 27.60 11.15
CA ARG A 354 -2.75 28.80 11.71
C ARG A 354 -3.24 29.06 13.15
N GLY A 355 -3.20 28.00 13.96
CA GLY A 355 -3.71 27.92 15.32
C GLY A 355 -3.40 26.55 15.92
N GLY A 356 -4.11 26.16 16.97
CA GLY A 356 -4.11 24.79 17.49
C GLY A 356 -5.07 23.86 16.73
N LEU A 357 -5.00 22.56 17.05
CA LEU A 357 -5.88 21.52 16.51
C LEU A 357 -6.37 20.60 17.64
N GLN A 358 -7.67 20.64 17.94
CA GLN A 358 -8.33 19.77 18.91
C GLN A 358 -8.88 18.54 18.20
N LEU A 359 -8.42 17.35 18.58
CA LEU A 359 -8.86 16.09 17.96
C LEU A 359 -9.99 15.41 18.76
N TYR A 360 -10.45 16.03 19.85
CA TYR A 360 -11.46 15.53 20.78
C TYR A 360 -12.71 16.41 20.76
N PRO A 361 -13.90 15.85 21.09
CA PRO A 361 -15.15 16.61 21.13
C PRO A 361 -15.17 17.61 22.30
N ALA A 362 -15.95 18.69 22.22
CA ALA A 362 -16.01 19.73 23.25
C ALA A 362 -16.42 19.21 24.65
N SER A 363 -17.12 18.08 24.67
CA SER A 363 -17.54 17.29 25.83
C SER A 363 -16.41 16.56 26.58
N TYR A 364 -15.22 16.42 25.97
CA TYR A 364 -14.16 15.48 26.38
C TYR A 364 -14.58 13.99 26.39
N GLY A 365 -15.69 13.64 25.75
CA GLY A 365 -16.12 12.25 25.61
C GLY A 365 -15.21 11.40 24.71
N PHE A 366 -15.35 10.08 24.79
CA PHE A 366 -14.57 9.11 24.01
C PHE A 366 -14.58 9.38 22.50
N ALA A 367 -13.43 9.12 21.86
CA ALA A 367 -13.24 9.21 20.42
C ALA A 367 -12.26 8.13 19.94
N SER A 368 -12.44 7.60 18.72
CA SER A 368 -11.64 6.49 18.16
C SER A 368 -11.08 6.82 16.78
N GLY A 369 -10.43 7.98 16.69
CA GLY A 369 -9.67 8.42 15.52
C GLY A 369 -8.40 7.59 15.30
N GLY A 370 -7.54 7.96 14.37
CA GLY A 370 -7.73 9.02 13.39
C GLY A 370 -6.44 9.25 12.61
N TYR A 371 -6.52 10.07 11.57
CA TYR A 371 -5.47 10.13 10.56
C TYR A 371 -5.15 11.57 10.15
N THR A 372 -3.88 11.94 10.20
CA THR A 372 -3.36 13.22 9.69
C THR A 372 -2.14 13.01 8.79
N ALA A 373 -2.11 13.67 7.63
CA ALA A 373 -0.95 13.62 6.75
C ALA A 373 -0.64 14.94 6.03
N ASP A 374 0.64 15.13 5.69
CA ASP A 374 1.16 16.27 4.91
C ASP A 374 0.68 17.64 5.45
N THR A 375 0.48 17.75 6.77
CA THR A 375 -0.28 18.82 7.42
C THR A 375 0.59 19.63 8.37
N LYS A 376 0.30 20.93 8.47
CA LYS A 376 0.95 21.87 9.38
C LYS A 376 -0.07 22.39 10.40
N VAL A 377 0.30 22.37 11.68
CA VAL A 377 -0.40 23.04 12.78
C VAL A 377 0.61 23.94 13.46
N SER A 378 0.42 25.26 13.42
CA SER A 378 1.39 26.21 13.99
C SER A 378 1.37 26.25 15.52
N GLY A 379 0.25 25.89 16.14
CA GLY A 379 0.09 25.75 17.59
C GLY A 379 0.22 24.31 18.07
N GLN A 380 -0.48 24.00 19.17
CA GLN A 380 -0.56 22.64 19.72
C GLN A 380 -1.63 21.81 18.99
N ALA A 381 -1.28 20.58 18.62
CA ALA A 381 -2.26 19.53 18.33
C ALA A 381 -2.50 18.71 19.62
N ALA A 382 -3.76 18.39 19.92
CA ALA A 382 -4.14 17.75 21.18
C ALA A 382 -5.16 16.62 20.99
N SER A 383 -4.85 15.43 21.51
CA SER A 383 -5.64 14.20 21.38
C SER A 383 -6.64 14.01 22.53
N VAL A 384 -6.22 14.27 23.77
CA VAL A 384 -6.98 14.22 25.03
C VAL A 384 -7.79 12.94 25.24
N SER A 385 -9.03 12.84 24.75
CA SER A 385 -9.91 11.67 24.89
C SER A 385 -9.88 10.70 23.71
N GLN A 386 -9.09 11.00 22.67
CA GLN A 386 -8.81 10.10 21.56
C GLN A 386 -8.04 8.87 22.03
N GLN A 387 -8.59 7.68 21.78
CA GLN A 387 -8.00 6.39 22.13
C GLN A 387 -6.63 6.18 21.45
N GLN A 388 -6.55 6.48 20.15
CA GLN A 388 -5.34 6.38 19.34
C GLN A 388 -5.32 7.45 18.24
N TRP A 389 -4.16 7.67 17.61
CA TRP A 389 -4.03 8.54 16.44
C TRP A 389 -2.79 8.21 15.60
N TYR A 390 -2.85 8.49 14.29
CA TYR A 390 -1.69 8.44 13.40
C TYR A 390 -1.45 9.78 12.70
N THR A 391 -0.20 10.28 12.78
CA THR A 391 0.24 11.45 12.04
C THR A 391 1.53 11.17 11.27
N ARG A 392 1.47 11.24 9.92
CA ARG A 392 2.66 11.15 9.06
C ARG A 392 3.03 12.45 8.35
N ASP A 393 4.31 12.61 8.01
CA ASP A 393 4.85 13.63 7.12
C ASP A 393 4.35 15.06 7.42
N SER A 394 4.19 15.39 8.70
CA SER A 394 3.49 16.60 9.14
C SER A 394 4.38 17.51 9.99
N SER A 395 3.85 18.64 10.46
CA SER A 395 4.55 19.54 11.37
C SER A 395 3.60 20.14 12.39
N TYR A 396 3.82 19.89 13.67
CA TYR A 396 3.08 20.49 14.77
C TYR A 396 3.97 21.45 15.56
N GLY A 397 3.41 22.51 16.14
CA GLY A 397 4.13 23.39 17.06
C GLY A 397 4.39 22.73 18.42
N SER A 398 3.44 21.90 18.87
CA SER A 398 3.62 20.89 19.93
C SER A 398 2.52 19.83 19.86
N TRP A 399 2.69 18.74 20.61
CA TRP A 399 1.67 17.71 20.82
C TRP A 399 1.25 17.64 22.30
N ASN A 400 0.03 17.18 22.59
CA ASN A 400 -0.46 16.96 23.95
C ASN A 400 -1.48 15.82 24.02
N GLY A 401 -1.38 15.00 25.07
CA GLY A 401 -2.26 13.86 25.36
C GLY A 401 -1.91 12.57 24.64
N GLY A 402 -2.31 11.45 25.24
CA GLY A 402 -2.21 10.11 24.68
C GLY A 402 -2.94 9.12 25.59
N VAL A 403 -3.74 8.22 25.00
CA VAL A 403 -4.57 7.26 25.75
C VAL A 403 -4.04 5.84 25.62
N TRP A 404 -4.00 5.25 24.42
CA TRP A 404 -3.47 3.90 24.20
C TRP A 404 -2.37 3.79 23.12
N ASN A 405 -2.46 4.53 22.00
CA ASN A 405 -1.52 4.40 20.90
C ASN A 405 -1.40 5.68 20.04
N MET A 406 -0.39 6.51 20.27
CA MET A 406 -0.17 7.76 19.52
C MET A 406 1.05 7.63 18.61
N VAL A 407 0.86 7.51 17.30
CA VAL A 407 1.92 7.11 16.37
C VAL A 407 2.29 8.23 15.39
N PHE A 408 3.60 8.46 15.23
CA PHE A 408 4.17 9.51 14.39
C PHE A 408 5.23 8.94 13.46
N SER A 409 5.24 9.34 12.19
CA SER A 409 6.34 9.06 11.26
C SER A 409 6.66 10.29 10.40
N GLY A 410 7.90 10.77 10.44
CA GLY A 410 8.27 11.97 9.68
C GLY A 410 7.52 13.24 10.11
N THR A 411 7.07 13.32 11.37
CA THR A 411 6.32 14.46 11.88
C THR A 411 7.21 15.37 12.71
N ASN A 412 7.46 16.58 12.20
CA ASN A 412 8.23 17.60 12.91
C ASN A 412 7.42 18.11 14.12
N GLY A 413 8.08 18.28 15.27
CA GLY A 413 7.41 18.64 16.52
C GLY A 413 6.57 17.51 17.14
N ALA A 414 6.69 16.29 16.63
CA ALA A 414 6.21 15.10 17.34
C ALA A 414 6.94 14.93 18.68
N PRO A 415 6.27 14.31 19.68
CA PRO A 415 6.92 13.91 20.94
C PRO A 415 7.98 12.82 20.70
N ALA A 416 8.85 12.57 21.68
CA ALA A 416 9.76 11.43 21.63
C ALA A 416 8.99 10.10 21.67
N ASN A 417 9.65 8.98 21.32
CA ASN A 417 9.11 7.65 21.54
C ASN A 417 9.17 7.36 23.05
N THR A 418 8.01 7.29 23.71
CA THR A 418 7.86 7.14 25.18
C THR A 418 6.99 5.96 25.61
N PHE A 419 6.45 5.19 24.65
CA PHE A 419 5.69 3.98 24.91
C PHE A 419 6.42 3.04 25.89
N PRO A 420 5.74 2.49 26.92
CA PRO A 420 4.30 2.42 27.08
C PRO A 420 3.65 3.59 27.83
N ASN A 421 4.40 4.55 28.38
CA ASN A 421 3.82 5.63 29.17
C ASN A 421 4.66 6.94 29.16
N PRO A 422 4.16 8.03 28.54
CA PRO A 422 2.91 8.10 27.80
C PRO A 422 3.02 7.33 26.45
N PRO A 423 1.90 7.04 25.75
CA PRO A 423 1.83 5.99 24.74
C PRO A 423 2.32 6.39 23.33
N GLU A 424 3.39 7.18 23.22
CA GLU A 424 3.88 7.72 21.95
C GLU A 424 4.87 6.77 21.24
N THR A 425 4.63 6.53 19.95
CA THR A 425 5.50 5.78 19.04
C THR A 425 6.00 6.71 17.94
N THR A 426 7.24 7.20 18.01
CA THR A 426 7.76 8.19 17.06
C THR A 426 8.91 7.66 16.20
N LEU A 427 8.72 7.71 14.88
CA LEU A 427 9.71 7.45 13.84
C LEU A 427 10.14 8.78 13.19
N SER A 428 11.44 8.98 12.97
CA SER A 428 11.99 10.23 12.41
C SER A 428 11.60 10.49 10.94
N ALA A 429 11.17 9.46 10.22
CA ALA A 429 10.74 9.54 8.82
C ALA A 429 9.72 8.44 8.48
N THR A 430 8.84 8.71 7.51
CA THR A 430 8.05 7.67 6.82
C THR A 430 8.94 7.01 5.75
N PRO A 431 9.18 5.68 5.76
CA PRO A 431 10.17 5.04 4.90
C PRO A 431 9.97 5.32 3.40
N VAL A 432 8.71 5.22 2.95
CA VAL A 432 8.25 5.67 1.64
C VAL A 432 6.86 6.27 1.84
N SER A 433 6.55 7.40 1.19
CA SER A 433 5.18 7.91 1.11
C SER A 433 4.94 8.59 -0.24
N ARG A 434 3.68 8.68 -0.64
CA ARG A 434 3.25 9.45 -1.81
C ARG A 434 1.95 10.12 -1.42
N ASP A 435 1.92 11.45 -1.48
CA ASP A 435 0.72 12.16 -1.03
C ASP A 435 -0.43 12.05 -2.05
N VAL A 436 -1.65 12.28 -1.57
CA VAL A 436 -2.88 12.02 -2.31
C VAL A 436 -2.98 12.78 -3.64
N PRO A 437 -3.58 12.19 -4.69
CA PRO A 437 -4.12 12.97 -5.81
C PRO A 437 -5.21 13.92 -5.34
N TYR A 438 -5.14 15.20 -5.72
CA TYR A 438 -6.15 16.21 -5.37
C TYR A 438 -6.57 17.05 -6.58
N LEU A 439 -7.82 17.51 -6.55
CA LEU A 439 -8.41 18.40 -7.55
C LEU A 439 -8.01 19.86 -7.27
N TYR A 440 -7.55 20.59 -8.27
CA TYR A 440 -7.26 22.02 -8.16
C TYR A 440 -7.61 22.79 -9.43
N LEU A 441 -7.62 24.12 -9.34
CA LEU A 441 -7.78 25.04 -10.48
C LEU A 441 -6.42 25.59 -10.92
N ASP A 442 -6.12 25.52 -12.22
CA ASP A 442 -4.97 26.22 -12.79
C ASP A 442 -5.24 27.72 -13.02
N GLY A 443 -4.18 28.48 -13.35
CA GLY A 443 -4.27 29.91 -13.64
C GLY A 443 -5.07 30.30 -14.89
N SER A 444 -5.62 29.33 -15.63
CA SER A 444 -6.58 29.54 -16.73
C SER A 444 -8.03 29.21 -16.34
N GLY A 445 -8.28 28.87 -15.06
CA GLY A 445 -9.59 28.49 -14.56
C GLY A 445 -10.02 27.06 -14.94
N LYS A 446 -9.09 26.23 -15.41
CA LYS A 446 -9.35 24.82 -15.74
C LYS A 446 -9.09 23.91 -14.56
N TYR A 447 -9.91 22.87 -14.40
CA TYR A 447 -9.68 21.85 -13.38
C TYR A 447 -8.57 20.88 -13.79
N ARG A 448 -7.76 20.54 -12.81
CA ARG A 448 -6.60 19.64 -12.91
C ARG A 448 -6.59 18.68 -11.73
N VAL A 449 -6.04 17.50 -11.93
CA VAL A 449 -5.67 16.61 -10.81
C VAL A 449 -4.16 16.67 -10.64
N PHE A 450 -3.70 17.17 -9.48
CA PHE A 450 -2.29 17.15 -9.13
C PHE A 450 -1.91 15.76 -8.61
N LEU A 451 -0.73 15.29 -8.98
CA LEU A 451 -0.17 13.98 -8.63
C LEU A 451 1.16 14.18 -7.90
N PRO A 452 1.19 14.21 -6.57
CA PRO A 452 2.43 14.29 -5.80
C PRO A 452 3.42 13.18 -6.16
N SER A 453 4.71 13.51 -6.15
CA SER A 453 5.81 12.57 -6.34
C SER A 453 5.92 11.57 -5.18
N LEU A 454 6.54 10.43 -5.45
CA LEU A 454 7.01 9.52 -4.41
C LEU A 454 8.11 10.21 -3.58
N ARG A 455 8.06 10.06 -2.26
CA ARG A 455 9.03 10.53 -1.26
C ARG A 455 9.62 9.31 -0.56
N THR A 456 10.93 9.29 -0.35
CA THR A 456 11.63 8.27 0.46
C THR A 456 12.22 8.92 1.70
N ASN A 457 12.12 8.27 2.85
CA ASN A 457 12.42 8.85 4.17
C ASN A 457 11.75 10.23 4.34
N ALA A 458 10.44 10.27 4.07
CA ALA A 458 9.65 11.48 4.11
C ALA A 458 9.56 12.04 5.53
N SER A 459 9.70 13.36 5.66
CA SER A 459 9.49 14.10 6.90
C SER A 459 9.05 15.54 6.59
N GLY A 460 8.10 16.06 7.37
CA GLY A 460 7.43 17.35 7.16
C GLY A 460 6.51 17.40 5.93
N PRO A 461 5.61 18.41 5.85
CA PRO A 461 4.67 18.55 4.73
C PRO A 461 5.37 18.78 3.39
N SER A 462 4.88 18.15 2.33
CA SER A 462 5.46 18.22 0.98
C SER A 462 5.44 19.62 0.36
N TRP A 463 4.55 20.50 0.84
CA TRP A 463 4.39 21.90 0.41
C TRP A 463 5.09 22.91 1.33
N ALA A 464 5.73 22.47 2.42
CA ALA A 464 6.26 23.38 3.45
C ALA A 464 7.41 24.28 2.96
N ASN A 465 8.11 23.89 1.90
CA ASN A 465 9.29 24.57 1.35
C ASN A 465 9.06 25.07 -0.10
N GLY A 466 7.81 25.33 -0.47
CA GLY A 466 7.38 25.66 -1.85
C GLY A 466 6.45 24.60 -2.43
N SER A 467 6.07 24.73 -3.70
CA SER A 467 5.09 23.84 -4.32
C SER A 467 5.49 22.36 -4.25
N THR A 468 4.56 21.49 -3.83
CA THR A 468 4.75 20.04 -3.76
C THR A 468 5.32 19.49 -5.09
N PRO A 469 6.45 18.74 -5.07
CA PRO A 469 6.94 18.06 -6.25
C PRO A 469 5.90 17.05 -6.78
N GLY A 470 5.63 17.07 -8.08
CA GLY A 470 4.64 16.21 -8.71
C GLY A 470 4.35 16.58 -10.16
N SER A 471 3.35 15.94 -10.76
CA SER A 471 2.82 16.26 -12.09
C SER A 471 1.35 16.68 -12.03
N SER A 472 0.79 17.17 -13.14
CA SER A 472 -0.59 17.65 -13.20
C SER A 472 -1.28 17.12 -14.45
N LEU A 473 -2.46 16.51 -14.29
CA LEU A 473 -3.27 15.98 -15.38
C LEU A 473 -4.49 16.89 -15.64
N PRO A 474 -4.85 17.17 -16.91
CA PRO A 474 -6.08 17.87 -17.24
C PRO A 474 -7.32 17.03 -16.96
N MET A 475 -8.43 17.66 -16.52
CA MET A 475 -9.72 16.97 -16.41
C MET A 475 -10.24 16.45 -17.76
N SER A 476 -9.75 16.94 -18.91
CA SER A 476 -10.02 16.34 -20.22
C SER A 476 -9.53 14.88 -20.39
N GLN A 477 -8.71 14.35 -19.46
CA GLN A 477 -8.31 12.93 -19.38
C GLN A 477 -9.11 12.10 -18.35
N PHE A 478 -10.08 12.70 -17.65
CA PHE A 478 -10.86 12.05 -16.60
C PHE A 478 -12.32 11.89 -17.02
N TYR A 479 -12.79 10.65 -17.07
CA TYR A 479 -14.22 10.36 -17.16
C TYR A 479 -14.87 10.68 -15.82
N VAL A 480 -15.80 11.63 -15.82
CA VAL A 480 -16.44 12.17 -14.61
C VAL A 480 -17.72 11.38 -14.33
N VAL A 481 -17.58 10.33 -13.53
CA VAL A 481 -18.62 9.34 -13.19
C VAL A 481 -19.69 9.96 -12.30
N LYS A 482 -20.96 9.71 -12.63
CA LYS A 482 -22.16 10.31 -12.00
C LYS A 482 -23.28 9.31 -11.81
N ALA A 483 -24.28 9.67 -11.00
CA ALA A 483 -25.53 8.90 -10.90
C ALA A 483 -26.13 8.64 -12.30
N GLY A 484 -26.39 7.37 -12.62
CA GLY A 484 -26.82 6.91 -13.94
C GLY A 484 -25.72 6.27 -14.79
N ASP A 485 -24.44 6.41 -14.42
CA ASP A 485 -23.37 5.59 -15.00
C ASP A 485 -23.49 4.12 -14.60
N THR A 486 -22.96 3.25 -15.46
CA THR A 486 -22.95 1.80 -15.26
C THR A 486 -21.51 1.31 -15.19
N ALA A 487 -21.29 0.17 -14.53
CA ALA A 487 -19.97 -0.46 -14.55
C ALA A 487 -19.48 -0.76 -15.98
N SER A 488 -20.39 -0.97 -16.94
CA SER A 488 -20.11 -1.06 -18.37
C SER A 488 -19.58 0.26 -18.99
N SER A 489 -20.20 1.43 -18.71
CA SER A 489 -19.69 2.72 -19.20
C SER A 489 -18.34 3.08 -18.57
N ILE A 490 -18.17 2.78 -17.28
CA ILE A 490 -16.91 3.00 -16.54
C ILE A 490 -15.79 2.09 -17.07
N ASN A 491 -16.04 0.79 -17.27
CA ASN A 491 -15.08 -0.13 -17.91
C ASN A 491 -14.74 0.29 -19.35
N THR A 492 -15.73 0.78 -20.09
CA THR A 492 -15.50 1.35 -21.43
C THR A 492 -14.52 2.53 -21.36
N ALA A 493 -14.76 3.50 -20.47
CA ALA A 493 -13.84 4.64 -20.28
C ALA A 493 -12.43 4.22 -19.85
N LEU A 494 -12.29 3.26 -18.94
CA LEU A 494 -11.00 2.69 -18.52
C LEU A 494 -10.24 2.08 -19.71
N SER A 495 -10.90 1.22 -20.50
CA SER A 495 -10.32 0.60 -21.69
C SER A 495 -9.98 1.59 -22.80
N GLN A 496 -10.73 2.69 -22.89
CA GLN A 496 -10.48 3.83 -23.77
C GLN A 496 -9.35 4.76 -23.28
N GLY A 497 -8.73 4.48 -22.14
CA GLY A 497 -7.56 5.22 -21.65
C GLY A 497 -7.88 6.38 -20.71
N CYS A 498 -9.11 6.51 -20.23
CA CYS A 498 -9.46 7.53 -19.24
C CYS A 498 -8.95 7.19 -17.84
N ASN A 499 -8.63 8.23 -17.09
CA ASN A 499 -8.67 8.19 -15.63
C ASN A 499 -10.14 8.33 -15.18
N LEU A 500 -10.44 8.04 -13.92
CA LEU A 500 -11.79 8.15 -13.37
C LEU A 500 -11.86 9.23 -12.30
N PHE A 501 -12.90 10.05 -12.37
CA PHE A 501 -13.26 11.01 -11.33
C PHE A 501 -14.69 10.70 -10.85
N PHE A 502 -14.83 10.12 -9.67
CA PHE A 502 -16.13 9.80 -9.07
C PHE A 502 -16.69 11.01 -8.32
N THR A 503 -17.86 11.47 -8.75
CA THR A 503 -18.60 12.54 -8.06
C THR A 503 -19.38 11.99 -6.86
N PRO A 504 -19.82 12.82 -5.89
CA PRO A 504 -20.45 12.33 -4.66
C PRO A 504 -21.76 11.59 -4.96
N GLY A 505 -21.83 10.29 -4.68
CA GLY A 505 -23.00 9.44 -4.93
C GLY A 505 -22.80 7.97 -4.56
N VAL A 506 -23.84 7.15 -4.76
CA VAL A 506 -23.79 5.69 -4.62
C VAL A 506 -23.91 5.04 -6.00
N TYR A 507 -23.09 4.05 -6.28
CA TYR A 507 -22.85 3.46 -7.60
C TYR A 507 -22.96 1.94 -7.52
N HIS A 508 -24.04 1.40 -8.08
CA HIS A 508 -24.26 -0.04 -8.20
C HIS A 508 -23.49 -0.62 -9.41
N LEU A 509 -22.82 -1.75 -9.20
CA LEU A 509 -21.90 -2.37 -10.16
C LEU A 509 -22.36 -3.79 -10.48
N ASP A 510 -22.90 -3.99 -11.69
CA ASP A 510 -23.34 -5.29 -12.22
C ASP A 510 -22.17 -6.20 -12.64
N GLN A 511 -20.97 -5.64 -12.72
CA GLN A 511 -19.72 -6.28 -13.11
C GLN A 511 -18.54 -5.56 -12.44
N THR A 512 -17.43 -6.28 -12.25
CA THR A 512 -16.20 -5.71 -11.70
C THR A 512 -15.61 -4.60 -12.57
N LEU A 513 -15.12 -3.53 -11.93
CA LEU A 513 -14.33 -2.48 -12.59
C LEU A 513 -12.88 -2.93 -12.77
N ASN A 514 -12.34 -2.85 -14.00
CA ASN A 514 -11.03 -3.41 -14.36
C ASN A 514 -9.99 -2.32 -14.67
N VAL A 515 -9.19 -1.95 -13.68
CA VAL A 515 -8.12 -0.95 -13.81
C VAL A 515 -6.84 -1.64 -14.31
N SER A 516 -6.72 -1.79 -15.63
CA SER A 516 -5.66 -2.55 -16.29
C SER A 516 -4.48 -1.72 -16.83
N ARG A 517 -4.60 -0.38 -16.85
CA ARG A 517 -3.60 0.53 -17.42
C ARG A 517 -2.71 1.12 -16.32
N ALA A 518 -1.39 1.03 -16.49
CA ALA A 518 -0.42 1.68 -15.62
C ALA A 518 -0.68 3.20 -15.50
N ASN A 519 -0.35 3.79 -14.35
CA ASN A 519 -0.57 5.19 -14.00
C ASN A 519 -2.04 5.65 -14.07
N THR A 520 -3.02 4.75 -14.02
CA THR A 520 -4.44 5.14 -13.94
C THR A 520 -4.73 5.77 -12.59
N VAL A 521 -5.34 6.95 -12.62
CA VAL A 521 -5.87 7.63 -11.43
C VAL A 521 -7.37 7.36 -11.32
N VAL A 522 -7.81 6.95 -10.14
CA VAL A 522 -9.22 6.85 -9.75
C VAL A 522 -9.41 7.71 -8.51
N LEU A 523 -10.00 8.89 -8.69
CA LEU A 523 -10.16 9.90 -7.66
C LEU A 523 -11.64 10.07 -7.31
N GLY A 524 -11.98 9.95 -6.04
CA GLY A 524 -13.30 10.26 -5.50
C GLY A 524 -13.29 11.50 -4.61
N ILE A 525 -14.42 12.24 -4.62
CA ILE A 525 -14.75 13.30 -3.66
C ILE A 525 -16.17 13.11 -3.13
N GLY A 526 -16.40 13.45 -1.86
CA GLY A 526 -17.68 13.27 -1.18
C GLY A 526 -18.09 11.81 -1.01
N TYR A 527 -17.15 10.94 -0.64
CA TYR A 527 -17.39 9.52 -0.31
C TYR A 527 -18.22 8.74 -1.36
N PRO A 528 -17.80 8.75 -2.64
CA PRO A 528 -18.44 7.94 -3.67
C PRO A 528 -18.39 6.47 -3.26
N THR A 529 -19.56 5.85 -3.23
CA THR A 529 -19.77 4.52 -2.65
C THR A 529 -20.00 3.52 -3.77
N LEU A 530 -19.13 2.52 -3.88
CA LEU A 530 -19.15 1.48 -4.91
C LEU A 530 -19.76 0.19 -4.32
N VAL A 531 -20.93 -0.20 -4.83
CA VAL A 531 -21.70 -1.36 -4.36
C VAL A 531 -21.67 -2.47 -5.42
N PRO A 532 -21.02 -3.62 -5.17
CA PRO A 532 -21.05 -4.73 -6.10
C PRO A 532 -22.35 -5.52 -5.96
N ASP A 533 -23.12 -5.59 -7.04
CA ASP A 533 -24.31 -6.44 -7.11
C ASP A 533 -23.94 -7.87 -7.49
N ASN A 534 -24.87 -8.82 -7.28
CA ASN A 534 -24.78 -10.20 -7.76
C ASN A 534 -23.54 -11.01 -7.27
N GLY A 535 -22.75 -10.49 -6.35
CA GLY A 535 -21.55 -11.15 -5.80
C GLY A 535 -20.29 -11.01 -6.66
N VAL A 536 -20.25 -10.02 -7.57
CA VAL A 536 -19.00 -9.64 -8.26
C VAL A 536 -18.01 -8.98 -7.29
N ASP A 537 -16.72 -8.95 -7.60
CA ASP A 537 -15.82 -8.03 -6.88
C ASP A 537 -16.07 -6.61 -7.40
N ALA A 538 -16.05 -5.57 -6.57
CA ALA A 538 -16.32 -4.21 -7.04
C ALA A 538 -15.22 -3.67 -7.98
N MET A 539 -13.95 -3.89 -7.64
CA MET A 539 -12.82 -3.44 -8.47
C MET A 539 -11.63 -4.41 -8.43
N ARG A 540 -10.97 -4.55 -9.58
CA ARG A 540 -9.68 -5.22 -9.73
C ARG A 540 -8.68 -4.31 -10.42
N VAL A 541 -7.50 -4.16 -9.83
CA VAL A 541 -6.34 -3.50 -10.43
C VAL A 541 -5.37 -4.58 -10.93
N ALA A 542 -4.83 -4.43 -12.13
CA ALA A 542 -3.81 -5.35 -12.65
C ALA A 542 -2.43 -5.16 -11.97
N ASP A 543 -1.51 -6.10 -12.16
CA ASP A 543 -0.12 -6.01 -11.68
C ASP A 543 0.69 -5.01 -12.54
N VAL A 544 0.43 -3.71 -12.35
CA VAL A 544 0.95 -2.60 -13.15
C VAL A 544 1.36 -1.39 -12.31
N ASP A 545 2.35 -0.64 -12.79
CA ASP A 545 2.90 0.53 -12.11
C ASP A 545 1.87 1.65 -11.86
N GLY A 546 2.06 2.37 -10.76
CA GLY A 546 1.65 3.76 -10.61
C GLY A 546 0.16 4.04 -10.48
N VAL A 547 -0.69 3.01 -10.37
CA VAL A 547 -2.14 3.22 -10.16
C VAL A 547 -2.37 3.94 -8.84
N ARG A 548 -3.31 4.89 -8.84
CA ARG A 548 -3.66 5.67 -7.64
C ARG A 548 -5.16 5.60 -7.42
N LEU A 549 -5.60 4.86 -6.40
CA LEU A 549 -7.00 4.88 -5.94
C LEU A 549 -7.08 5.82 -4.73
N LYS A 550 -7.94 6.85 -4.80
CA LYS A 550 -8.10 7.81 -3.71
C LYS A 550 -9.56 8.16 -3.41
N GLY A 551 -9.94 8.16 -2.13
CA GLY A 551 -11.23 8.70 -1.66
C GLY A 551 -12.43 7.88 -2.09
N LEU A 552 -12.40 6.55 -1.89
CA LEU A 552 -13.45 5.62 -2.32
C LEU A 552 -13.99 4.84 -1.13
N LEU A 553 -15.32 4.67 -1.03
CA LEU A 553 -15.94 3.69 -0.13
C LEU A 553 -16.42 2.50 -0.95
N PHE A 554 -15.95 1.30 -0.63
CA PHE A 554 -16.46 0.04 -1.15
C PHE A 554 -17.46 -0.56 -0.15
N ASP A 555 -18.72 -0.71 -0.53
CA ASP A 555 -19.79 -1.14 0.38
C ASP A 555 -20.43 -2.42 -0.13
N ALA A 556 -20.35 -3.51 0.64
CA ALA A 556 -20.66 -4.85 0.14
C ALA A 556 -22.15 -5.02 -0.19
N GLY A 557 -22.45 -5.53 -1.40
CA GLY A 557 -23.81 -5.95 -1.77
C GLY A 557 -24.29 -7.16 -0.95
N THR A 558 -25.60 -7.43 -1.03
CA THR A 558 -26.27 -8.49 -0.24
C THR A 558 -25.90 -9.92 -0.66
N THR A 559 -25.32 -10.09 -1.85
CA THR A 559 -24.76 -11.34 -2.37
C THR A 559 -23.25 -11.36 -2.15
N LYS A 560 -22.73 -12.45 -1.55
CA LYS A 560 -21.36 -12.51 -1.06
C LYS A 560 -20.30 -12.38 -2.18
N SER A 561 -19.57 -11.27 -2.16
CA SER A 561 -18.40 -11.00 -3.03
C SER A 561 -17.18 -11.83 -2.59
N GLN A 562 -16.18 -12.08 -3.45
CA GLN A 562 -14.95 -12.77 -3.04
C GLN A 562 -13.92 -11.77 -2.47
N ALA A 563 -13.77 -10.63 -3.12
CA ALA A 563 -13.13 -9.43 -2.58
C ALA A 563 -13.99 -8.19 -2.90
N LEU A 564 -13.83 -7.08 -2.18
CA LEU A 564 -14.35 -5.80 -2.66
C LEU A 564 -13.34 -5.12 -3.59
N LEU A 565 -12.06 -5.09 -3.17
CA LEU A 565 -10.93 -4.65 -4.00
C LEU A 565 -9.84 -5.73 -4.04
N THR A 566 -9.30 -6.00 -5.23
CA THR A 566 -8.05 -6.77 -5.41
C THR A 566 -7.03 -5.96 -6.21
N VAL A 567 -5.78 -5.91 -5.74
CA VAL A 567 -4.64 -5.23 -6.39
C VAL A 567 -3.61 -6.26 -6.84
N GLY A 568 -3.43 -6.41 -8.15
CA GLY A 568 -2.64 -7.49 -8.76
C GLY A 568 -3.39 -8.83 -8.76
N GLN A 569 -3.17 -9.66 -9.78
CA GLN A 569 -3.66 -11.04 -9.79
C GLN A 569 -2.94 -11.93 -8.75
N SER A 570 -3.53 -13.07 -8.38
CA SER A 570 -2.80 -14.07 -7.59
C SER A 570 -1.55 -14.54 -8.35
N GLY A 571 -0.41 -14.66 -7.67
CA GLY A 571 0.90 -14.90 -8.31
C GLY A 571 1.57 -13.67 -8.93
N SER A 572 1.06 -12.46 -8.65
CA SER A 572 1.76 -11.20 -8.94
C SER A 572 3.21 -11.23 -8.43
N SER A 573 4.13 -10.71 -9.24
CA SER A 573 5.56 -10.81 -8.96
C SER A 573 6.41 -9.73 -9.65
N ALA A 574 5.79 -8.81 -10.41
CA ALA A 574 6.46 -7.60 -10.85
C ALA A 574 6.90 -6.76 -9.64
N VAL A 575 7.96 -5.97 -9.82
CA VAL A 575 8.50 -5.06 -8.81
C VAL A 575 8.17 -3.64 -9.23
N HIS A 576 7.47 -2.91 -8.36
CA HIS A 576 6.91 -1.58 -8.65
C HIS A 576 7.55 -0.47 -7.81
N SER A 577 8.59 -0.76 -7.02
CA SER A 577 9.22 0.15 -6.04
C SER A 577 9.55 1.58 -6.54
N ALA A 578 9.85 1.76 -7.83
CA ALA A 578 10.09 3.09 -8.42
C ALA A 578 8.80 3.90 -8.66
N ASN A 579 7.66 3.23 -8.85
CA ASN A 579 6.36 3.84 -9.09
C ASN A 579 5.23 2.89 -8.61
N PRO A 580 5.05 2.72 -7.28
CA PRO A 580 4.14 1.72 -6.74
C PRO A 580 2.68 2.09 -7.00
N THR A 581 1.78 1.12 -6.84
CA THR A 581 0.34 1.41 -6.71
C THR A 581 0.03 1.96 -5.31
N THR A 582 -0.82 2.99 -5.20
CA THR A 582 -1.30 3.52 -3.92
C THR A 582 -2.81 3.34 -3.72
N LEU A 583 -3.19 2.96 -2.51
CA LEU A 583 -4.55 2.99 -1.97
C LEU A 583 -4.59 4.05 -0.88
N GLN A 584 -5.40 5.10 -1.02
CA GLN A 584 -5.36 6.25 -0.10
C GLN A 584 -6.76 6.75 0.23
N ASP A 585 -7.13 6.82 1.51
CA ASP A 585 -8.53 7.09 1.89
C ASP A 585 -9.50 6.12 1.18
N VAL A 586 -9.11 4.83 1.17
CA VAL A 586 -9.89 3.74 0.58
C VAL A 586 -10.52 2.96 1.72
N PHE A 587 -11.85 2.96 1.78
CA PHE A 587 -12.62 2.46 2.90
C PHE A 587 -13.51 1.30 2.45
N PHE A 588 -13.81 0.38 3.37
CA PHE A 588 -14.63 -0.80 3.11
C PHE A 588 -15.68 -0.97 4.21
N ARG A 589 -16.91 -1.27 3.81
CA ARG A 589 -18.02 -1.61 4.70
C ARG A 589 -18.64 -2.95 4.31
N ILE A 590 -18.92 -3.78 5.31
CA ILE A 590 -19.70 -5.01 5.18
C ILE A 590 -20.82 -4.97 6.23
N GLY A 591 -22.04 -4.57 5.83
CA GLY A 591 -23.19 -4.44 6.72
C GLY A 591 -23.61 -2.99 7.00
N GLY A 592 -24.42 -2.78 8.03
CA GLY A 592 -24.73 -1.45 8.58
C GLY A 592 -25.79 -0.68 7.77
N GLN A 593 -25.53 -0.36 6.49
CA GLN A 593 -26.54 0.25 5.62
C GLN A 593 -27.50 -0.80 5.04
N ILE A 594 -26.95 -1.91 4.55
CA ILE A 594 -27.64 -3.09 4.01
C ILE A 594 -26.99 -4.36 4.57
N ALA A 595 -27.62 -5.53 4.45
CA ALA A 595 -27.05 -6.83 4.87
C ALA A 595 -25.93 -7.33 3.92
N GLY A 596 -24.89 -6.51 3.76
CA GLY A 596 -23.76 -6.69 2.84
C GLY A 596 -22.83 -7.83 3.23
N LYS A 597 -22.21 -8.50 2.24
CA LYS A 597 -21.39 -9.70 2.45
C LYS A 597 -20.17 -9.75 1.52
N ALA A 598 -19.01 -10.12 2.05
CA ALA A 598 -17.84 -10.48 1.25
C ALA A 598 -17.03 -11.59 1.94
N ALA A 599 -16.14 -12.29 1.23
CA ALA A 599 -15.11 -13.08 1.90
C ALA A 599 -13.99 -12.13 2.40
N ASN A 600 -13.47 -11.29 1.51
CA ASN A 600 -12.42 -10.32 1.82
C ASN A 600 -12.89 -8.89 1.51
N SER A 601 -12.41 -7.90 2.24
CA SER A 601 -12.53 -6.50 1.81
C SER A 601 -11.42 -6.14 0.82
N LEU A 602 -10.16 -6.35 1.20
CA LEU A 602 -8.98 -6.01 0.39
C LEU A 602 -8.03 -7.20 0.22
N ILE A 603 -7.59 -7.44 -1.02
CA ILE A 603 -6.47 -8.34 -1.34
C ILE A 603 -5.39 -7.56 -2.08
N VAL A 604 -4.14 -7.62 -1.62
CA VAL A 604 -2.98 -6.97 -2.25
C VAL A 604 -1.94 -8.02 -2.62
N ASN A 605 -1.84 -8.32 -3.91
CA ASN A 605 -0.87 -9.25 -4.49
C ASN A 605 0.33 -8.51 -5.12
N SER A 606 0.13 -7.31 -5.69
CA SER A 606 1.22 -6.52 -6.28
C SER A 606 2.26 -6.08 -5.24
N ARG A 607 3.54 -6.28 -5.57
CA ARG A 607 4.67 -5.88 -4.72
C ARG A 607 4.76 -4.37 -4.59
N ASP A 608 5.44 -3.93 -3.53
CA ASP A 608 5.75 -2.52 -3.23
C ASP A 608 4.51 -1.59 -3.06
N THR A 609 3.28 -2.14 -3.07
CA THR A 609 2.03 -1.38 -2.92
C THR A 609 2.02 -0.60 -1.61
N ILE A 610 1.55 0.64 -1.66
CA ILE A 610 1.41 1.52 -0.48
C ILE A 610 -0.08 1.63 -0.10
N ILE A 611 -0.39 1.26 1.13
CA ILE A 611 -1.72 1.29 1.75
C ILE A 611 -1.73 2.44 2.78
N ASP A 612 -2.22 3.61 2.39
CA ASP A 612 -2.03 4.87 3.12
C ASP A 612 -3.35 5.49 3.60
N HIS A 613 -3.76 5.17 4.83
CA HIS A 613 -5.12 5.30 5.36
C HIS A 613 -6.12 4.40 4.62
N ILE A 614 -6.39 3.24 5.21
CA ILE A 614 -7.59 2.45 4.89
C ILE A 614 -8.33 2.12 6.18
N TRP A 615 -9.66 2.03 6.07
CA TRP A 615 -10.52 1.46 7.09
C TRP A 615 -11.30 0.32 6.47
N ALA A 616 -11.09 -0.90 6.96
CA ALA A 616 -11.88 -2.06 6.56
C ALA A 616 -12.75 -2.47 7.74
N TRP A 617 -14.06 -2.28 7.62
CA TRP A 617 -15.01 -2.43 8.73
C TRP A 617 -16.12 -3.42 8.36
N ARG A 618 -16.16 -4.56 9.06
CA ARG A 618 -17.39 -5.35 9.13
C ARG A 618 -18.29 -4.68 10.18
N ALA A 619 -19.51 -4.32 9.80
CA ALA A 619 -20.38 -3.52 10.66
C ALA A 619 -20.74 -4.24 11.98
N ASP A 620 -20.42 -3.62 13.10
CA ASP A 620 -20.88 -4.00 14.44
C ASP A 620 -22.26 -3.40 14.78
N HIS A 621 -22.66 -2.33 14.10
CA HIS A 621 -23.94 -1.64 14.28
C HIS A 621 -24.54 -1.12 12.96
N GLY A 622 -25.82 -0.75 13.01
CA GLY A 622 -26.48 0.04 11.96
C GLY A 622 -27.99 -0.18 11.86
N ASN A 623 -28.51 -0.09 10.63
CA ASN A 623 -29.92 -0.30 10.33
C ASN A 623 -30.43 -1.67 10.83
N ALA A 624 -31.71 -1.76 11.20
CA ALA A 624 -32.29 -3.00 11.70
C ALA A 624 -32.16 -4.15 10.68
N GLY A 625 -31.51 -5.24 11.08
CA GLY A 625 -31.32 -6.43 10.23
C GLY A 625 -30.19 -6.36 9.21
N THR A 626 -29.24 -5.42 9.35
CA THR A 626 -28.10 -5.26 8.41
C THR A 626 -26.73 -5.68 8.97
N TYR A 627 -26.67 -6.09 10.23
CA TYR A 627 -25.46 -6.53 10.93
C TYR A 627 -25.73 -7.75 11.83
N GLY A 628 -24.67 -8.41 12.30
CA GLY A 628 -24.72 -9.62 13.13
C GLY A 628 -24.17 -10.87 12.43
N TRP A 629 -23.81 -11.89 13.21
CA TRP A 629 -22.88 -12.97 12.83
C TRP A 629 -23.23 -13.74 11.55
N THR A 630 -24.53 -13.91 11.26
CA THR A 630 -25.03 -14.60 10.05
C THR A 630 -25.56 -13.63 8.99
N VAL A 631 -25.64 -12.34 9.31
CA VAL A 631 -26.25 -11.28 8.50
C VAL A 631 -25.24 -10.62 7.58
N ASN A 632 -24.16 -10.05 8.13
CA ASN A 632 -23.13 -9.33 7.37
C ASN A 632 -21.81 -10.11 7.35
N THR A 633 -21.81 -11.29 6.74
CA THR A 633 -20.65 -12.19 6.79
C THR A 633 -19.43 -11.62 6.08
N GLY A 634 -18.29 -11.70 6.77
CA GLY A 634 -16.99 -11.16 6.35
C GLY A 634 -15.88 -12.02 6.95
N ASP A 635 -15.14 -12.78 6.13
CA ASP A 635 -14.12 -13.71 6.64
C ASP A 635 -12.89 -12.95 7.15
N THR A 636 -12.26 -12.13 6.30
CA THR A 636 -11.02 -11.38 6.61
C THR A 636 -11.05 -9.97 6.02
N GLY A 637 -10.46 -9.00 6.70
CA GLY A 637 -10.43 -7.61 6.24
C GLY A 637 -9.42 -7.40 5.12
N VAL A 638 -8.14 -7.65 5.42
CA VAL A 638 -7.02 -7.37 4.52
C VAL A 638 -6.13 -8.61 4.37
N VAL A 639 -5.84 -9.00 3.12
CA VAL A 639 -4.86 -10.04 2.78
C VAL A 639 -3.73 -9.43 1.97
N VAL A 640 -2.50 -9.43 2.50
CA VAL A 640 -1.30 -8.94 1.82
C VAL A 640 -0.41 -10.11 1.41
N ASN A 641 -0.40 -10.42 0.12
CA ASN A 641 0.48 -11.43 -0.48
C ASN A 641 1.70 -10.81 -1.17
N GLY A 642 1.65 -9.52 -1.54
CA GLY A 642 2.76 -8.82 -2.19
C GLY A 642 3.93 -8.54 -1.23
N ASP A 643 5.14 -8.76 -1.71
CA ASP A 643 6.38 -8.39 -1.00
C ASP A 643 6.58 -6.86 -0.97
N ASN A 644 7.36 -6.36 -0.01
CA ASN A 644 7.70 -4.93 0.20
C ASN A 644 6.51 -3.98 0.43
N VAL A 645 5.29 -4.50 0.59
CA VAL A 645 4.09 -3.68 0.82
C VAL A 645 4.25 -2.86 2.11
N LEU A 646 3.81 -1.60 2.07
CA LEU A 646 3.86 -0.69 3.21
C LEU A 646 2.44 -0.21 3.55
N ALA A 647 2.01 -0.45 4.78
CA ALA A 647 0.80 0.11 5.36
C ALA A 647 1.14 1.28 6.31
N THR A 648 0.42 2.39 6.17
CA THR A 648 0.56 3.60 6.99
C THR A 648 -0.82 4.08 7.42
N GLY A 649 -1.20 3.87 8.67
CA GLY A 649 -2.56 4.13 9.16
C GLY A 649 -3.55 3.03 8.76
N LEU A 650 -3.34 1.81 9.27
CA LEU A 650 -4.16 0.64 8.96
C LEU A 650 -5.24 0.41 10.03
N PHE A 651 -6.52 0.56 9.69
CA PHE A 651 -7.66 0.31 10.58
C PHE A 651 -8.47 -0.88 10.05
N VAL A 652 -8.64 -1.97 10.81
CA VAL A 652 -9.35 -3.18 10.34
C VAL A 652 -10.13 -3.85 11.46
N GLU A 653 -11.44 -4.06 11.31
CA GLU A 653 -12.34 -4.35 12.44
C GLU A 653 -13.48 -5.36 12.18
N HIS A 654 -13.79 -6.12 13.24
CA HIS A 654 -14.93 -7.02 13.44
C HIS A 654 -15.14 -8.20 12.45
N TYR A 655 -14.14 -8.56 11.64
CA TYR A 655 -14.19 -9.73 10.75
C TYR A 655 -14.31 -11.04 11.52
N GLN A 656 -14.87 -12.08 10.90
CA GLN A 656 -15.21 -13.33 11.59
C GLN A 656 -13.99 -14.24 11.81
N LYS A 657 -12.89 -14.01 11.09
CA LYS A 657 -11.61 -14.73 11.21
C LYS A 657 -10.46 -13.73 11.44
N TYR A 658 -9.30 -13.97 10.83
CA TYR A 658 -8.17 -13.03 10.90
C TYR A 658 -8.55 -11.68 10.30
N GLN A 659 -8.22 -10.59 10.97
CA GLN A 659 -8.59 -9.25 10.49
C GLN A 659 -7.61 -8.82 9.39
N VAL A 660 -6.30 -8.98 9.65
CA VAL A 660 -5.21 -8.88 8.68
C VAL A 660 -4.49 -10.24 8.55
N ILE A 661 -4.19 -10.64 7.32
CA ILE A 661 -3.26 -11.74 7.00
C ILE A 661 -2.13 -11.17 6.13
N TRP A 662 -0.88 -11.41 6.52
CA TRP A 662 0.30 -10.91 5.83
C TRP A 662 1.25 -12.05 5.44
N ASN A 663 1.28 -12.40 4.16
CA ASN A 663 2.08 -13.47 3.58
C ASN A 663 3.32 -12.97 2.81
N GLY A 664 3.36 -11.70 2.42
CA GLY A 664 4.47 -11.10 1.66
C GLY A 664 5.70 -10.73 2.50
N GLN A 665 6.89 -10.90 1.94
CA GLN A 665 8.20 -10.61 2.56
C GLN A 665 8.48 -9.11 2.69
N ASN A 666 9.31 -8.74 3.69
CA ASN A 666 9.74 -7.35 3.97
C ASN A 666 8.57 -6.35 4.09
N GLY A 667 7.38 -6.85 4.43
CA GLY A 667 6.19 -6.04 4.64
C GLY A 667 6.32 -5.16 5.88
N ARG A 668 5.70 -3.97 5.85
CA ARG A 668 5.77 -3.01 6.96
C ARG A 668 4.43 -2.38 7.29
N THR A 669 4.18 -2.15 8.58
CA THR A 669 2.97 -1.46 9.07
C THR A 669 3.34 -0.40 10.10
N ILE A 670 3.05 0.87 9.82
CA ILE A 670 3.18 1.97 10.78
C ILE A 670 1.77 2.43 11.16
N PHE A 671 1.45 2.35 12.44
CA PHE A 671 0.09 2.38 13.00
C PHE A 671 -0.81 1.23 12.51
N PHE A 672 -1.30 0.47 13.49
CA PHE A 672 -2.45 -0.43 13.32
C PHE A 672 -3.47 -0.18 14.43
N GLN A 673 -4.75 -0.23 14.08
CA GLN A 673 -5.86 -0.28 15.02
C GLN A 673 -6.85 -1.38 14.60
N ASN A 674 -7.39 -2.06 15.59
CA ASN A 674 -8.38 -3.12 15.42
C ASN A 674 -9.33 -3.20 16.63
N GLU A 675 -10.58 -3.51 16.34
CA GLU A 675 -11.55 -4.10 17.27
C GLU A 675 -11.94 -5.50 16.77
N ILE A 676 -12.00 -6.47 17.67
CA ILE A 676 -12.41 -7.87 17.40
C ILE A 676 -13.95 -7.95 17.27
N PRO A 677 -14.54 -8.91 16.54
CA PRO A 677 -16.00 -9.08 16.45
C PRO A 677 -16.68 -9.15 17.83
N TYR A 678 -17.63 -8.26 18.07
CA TYR A 678 -18.44 -8.23 19.31
C TYR A 678 -19.46 -9.38 19.38
N ASP A 679 -19.84 -9.88 18.20
CA ASP A 679 -20.98 -10.75 17.94
C ASP A 679 -20.59 -12.23 17.75
N VAL A 680 -19.48 -12.64 18.35
CA VAL A 680 -19.06 -14.05 18.40
C VAL A 680 -20.07 -14.84 19.27
N PRO A 681 -20.78 -15.85 18.71
CA PRO A 681 -21.86 -16.53 19.44
C PRO A 681 -21.33 -17.42 20.56
N ASP A 682 -20.25 -18.17 20.31
CA ASP A 682 -19.66 -19.11 21.26
C ASP A 682 -18.18 -19.39 20.96
N GLN A 683 -17.43 -19.82 21.99
CA GLN A 683 -16.00 -20.07 21.88
C GLN A 683 -15.66 -21.33 21.07
N ALA A 684 -16.53 -22.34 21.01
CA ALA A 684 -16.24 -23.61 20.35
C ALA A 684 -16.35 -23.49 18.81
N GLY A 685 -17.31 -22.70 18.33
CA GLY A 685 -17.44 -22.29 16.93
C GLY A 685 -16.38 -21.26 16.48
N TRP A 686 -15.79 -20.50 17.41
CA TRP A 686 -14.80 -19.47 17.11
C TRP A 686 -13.38 -19.85 17.61
N ARG A 687 -12.72 -20.71 16.84
CA ARG A 687 -11.32 -21.13 17.03
C ARG A 687 -10.57 -21.06 15.70
N SER A 688 -9.28 -20.71 15.78
CA SER A 688 -8.37 -20.66 14.63
C SER A 688 -7.94 -22.07 14.19
N PRO A 689 -7.34 -22.24 12.98
CA PRO A 689 -7.05 -23.57 12.42
C PRO A 689 -6.05 -24.43 13.22
N ASN A 690 -5.24 -23.80 14.08
CA ASN A 690 -4.32 -24.45 15.02
C ASN A 690 -5.02 -24.89 16.33
N GLY A 691 -6.31 -24.56 16.52
CA GLY A 691 -7.10 -24.88 17.70
C GLY A 691 -7.05 -23.84 18.82
N LEU A 692 -6.41 -22.69 18.65
CA LEU A 692 -6.41 -21.62 19.65
C LEU A 692 -7.77 -20.89 19.70
N ASN A 693 -8.05 -20.22 20.82
CA ASN A 693 -9.28 -19.45 21.00
C ASN A 693 -9.28 -18.21 20.10
N GLY A 694 -10.30 -18.07 19.26
CA GLY A 694 -10.43 -16.95 18.33
C GLY A 694 -9.42 -16.93 17.18
N TYR A 695 -9.41 -15.82 16.45
CA TYR A 695 -8.50 -15.53 15.35
C TYR A 695 -7.80 -14.19 15.61
N ALA A 696 -6.49 -14.13 15.32
CA ALA A 696 -5.68 -12.95 15.57
C ALA A 696 -6.18 -11.71 14.80
N ALA A 697 -6.03 -10.53 15.40
CA ALA A 697 -6.17 -9.26 14.71
C ALA A 697 -5.20 -9.16 13.52
N TYR A 698 -3.97 -9.62 13.72
CA TYR A 698 -2.93 -9.52 12.70
C TYR A 698 -2.11 -10.81 12.68
N LYS A 699 -2.28 -11.62 11.61
CA LYS A 699 -1.44 -12.79 11.36
C LYS A 699 -0.36 -12.47 10.33
N VAL A 700 0.90 -12.69 10.69
CA VAL A 700 1.99 -12.91 9.72
C VAL A 700 2.06 -14.40 9.38
N GLY A 701 2.17 -14.72 8.10
CA GLY A 701 2.20 -16.10 7.60
C GLY A 701 3.47 -16.85 7.99
N ASP A 702 3.35 -18.14 8.30
CA ASP A 702 4.41 -18.99 8.87
C ASP A 702 5.67 -19.10 8.00
N ALA A 703 5.54 -18.81 6.70
CA ALA A 703 6.65 -18.75 5.75
C ALA A 703 7.51 -17.48 5.88
N VAL A 704 6.96 -16.35 6.37
CA VAL A 704 7.59 -15.02 6.30
C VAL A 704 8.84 -14.93 7.17
N THR A 705 9.98 -14.55 6.59
CA THR A 705 11.26 -14.38 7.30
C THR A 705 11.58 -12.93 7.65
N THR A 706 10.95 -11.96 6.97
CA THR A 706 11.12 -10.52 7.24
C THR A 706 9.79 -9.77 7.25
N HIS A 707 9.52 -9.04 8.32
CA HIS A 707 8.34 -8.17 8.49
C HIS A 707 8.63 -7.16 9.60
N GLU A 708 8.12 -5.93 9.54
CA GLU A 708 8.30 -4.99 10.66
C GLU A 708 7.13 -4.03 10.89
N ALA A 709 6.65 -3.92 12.13
CA ALA A 709 5.52 -3.06 12.46
C ALA A 709 5.68 -2.24 13.75
N TRP A 710 5.07 -1.05 13.78
CA TRP A 710 5.18 -0.07 14.87
C TRP A 710 3.80 0.50 15.29
N GLY A 711 3.52 0.51 16.60
CA GLY A 711 2.35 1.16 17.18
C GLY A 711 1.04 0.46 16.82
N LEU A 712 0.77 -0.72 17.39
CA LEU A 712 -0.36 -1.57 17.02
C LEU A 712 -1.32 -1.81 18.20
N GLY A 713 -2.59 -1.46 18.01
CA GLY A 713 -3.68 -1.72 18.95
C GLY A 713 -4.64 -2.82 18.48
N SER A 714 -5.12 -3.64 19.41
CA SER A 714 -6.25 -4.56 19.20
C SER A 714 -7.12 -4.66 20.45
N TYR A 715 -8.41 -4.39 20.30
CA TYR A 715 -9.36 -4.27 21.40
C TYR A 715 -10.45 -5.34 21.30
N CYS A 716 -10.98 -5.78 22.45
CA CYS A 716 -12.13 -6.69 22.48
C CYS A 716 -13.30 -6.13 23.30
N PHE A 717 -14.49 -6.22 22.73
CA PHE A 717 -15.77 -5.96 23.37
C PHE A 717 -16.75 -7.06 22.98
N PHE A 718 -16.54 -8.28 23.49
CA PHE A 718 -17.41 -9.44 23.22
C PHE A 718 -18.79 -9.23 23.89
N ASN A 719 -19.63 -8.43 23.25
CA ASN A 719 -20.86 -7.93 23.84
C ASN A 719 -21.90 -9.05 24.01
N ASP A 720 -22.10 -9.83 22.95
CA ASP A 720 -23.14 -10.85 22.85
C ASP A 720 -22.79 -12.08 23.69
N ASN A 721 -21.50 -12.41 23.78
CA ASN A 721 -20.99 -13.46 24.67
C ASN A 721 -19.73 -13.01 25.44
N PRO A 722 -19.88 -12.38 26.62
CA PRO A 722 -18.76 -11.90 27.44
C PRO A 722 -17.86 -12.99 28.03
N SER A 723 -18.16 -14.28 27.81
CA SER A 723 -17.28 -15.39 28.19
C SER A 723 -16.25 -15.75 27.12
N VAL A 724 -16.36 -15.16 25.91
CA VAL A 724 -15.40 -15.37 24.83
C VAL A 724 -14.04 -14.75 25.17
N ASN A 725 -13.00 -15.46 24.75
CA ASN A 725 -11.60 -15.14 24.90
C ASN A 725 -10.93 -15.17 23.52
N LEU A 726 -10.03 -14.24 23.28
CA LEU A 726 -9.05 -14.33 22.20
C LEU A 726 -7.70 -14.78 22.80
N TYR A 727 -7.04 -15.76 22.19
CA TYR A 727 -5.76 -16.23 22.72
C TYR A 727 -4.66 -15.18 22.57
N HIS A 728 -4.46 -14.66 21.35
CA HIS A 728 -3.52 -13.57 21.06
C HIS A 728 -4.11 -12.56 20.08
N ALA A 729 -3.73 -11.29 20.21
CA ALA A 729 -4.08 -10.27 19.21
C ALA A 729 -3.19 -10.37 17.96
N PHE A 730 -1.90 -10.66 18.13
CA PHE A 730 -0.93 -10.74 17.05
C PHE A 730 -0.38 -12.18 16.93
N GLU A 731 -0.31 -12.75 15.72
CA GLU A 731 0.15 -14.13 15.47
C GLU A 731 1.26 -14.14 14.43
N VAL A 732 2.51 -14.44 14.82
CA VAL A 732 3.67 -14.20 13.94
C VAL A 732 4.76 -15.27 14.04
N PRO A 733 5.58 -15.51 12.99
CA PRO A 733 6.77 -16.33 13.11
C PRO A 733 7.77 -15.71 14.11
N ASN A 734 8.16 -16.45 15.16
CA ASN A 734 9.26 -16.03 16.04
C ASN A 734 10.59 -16.16 15.29
N ARG A 735 11.04 -15.05 14.67
CA ARG A 735 12.24 -14.95 13.83
C ARG A 735 12.84 -13.56 13.98
N SER A 736 14.16 -13.43 14.02
CA SER A 736 14.85 -12.14 14.20
C SER A 736 14.59 -11.08 13.12
N GLY A 737 14.10 -11.48 11.95
CA GLY A 737 13.66 -10.57 10.87
C GLY A 737 12.19 -10.14 10.94
N VAL A 738 11.38 -10.76 11.81
CA VAL A 738 9.95 -10.47 11.99
C VAL A 738 9.80 -9.72 13.32
N ARG A 739 9.68 -8.39 13.27
CA ARG A 739 9.82 -7.51 14.43
C ARG A 739 8.60 -6.61 14.65
N PHE A 740 8.19 -6.47 15.89
CA PHE A 740 7.03 -5.67 16.28
C PHE A 740 7.42 -4.75 17.44
N HIS A 741 6.98 -3.49 17.37
CA HIS A 741 7.31 -2.44 18.32
C HIS A 741 6.02 -1.77 18.80
N ASN A 742 5.94 -1.51 20.11
CA ASN A 742 4.85 -0.79 20.76
C ASN A 742 3.44 -1.39 20.46
N LEU A 743 3.17 -2.54 21.08
CA LEU A 743 1.91 -3.27 21.00
C LEU A 743 1.02 -2.99 22.23
N VAL A 744 -0.28 -2.79 22.00
CA VAL A 744 -1.30 -2.64 23.06
C VAL A 744 -2.53 -3.53 22.79
N THR A 745 -3.04 -4.17 23.84
CA THR A 745 -4.33 -4.86 23.83
C THR A 745 -5.24 -4.36 24.96
N VAL A 746 -6.56 -4.29 24.72
CA VAL A 746 -7.53 -3.75 25.70
C VAL A 746 -8.79 -4.63 25.75
N SER A 747 -9.27 -4.96 26.95
CA SER A 747 -10.64 -5.47 27.14
C SER A 747 -11.55 -4.32 27.55
N LEU A 748 -12.50 -3.97 26.67
CA LEU A 748 -13.41 -2.87 26.88
C LEU A 748 -14.56 -3.31 27.80
N ASN A 749 -14.81 -2.53 28.85
CA ASN A 749 -15.98 -2.62 29.72
C ASN A 749 -16.29 -4.05 30.24
N TYR A 750 -15.24 -4.82 30.55
CA TYR A 750 -15.32 -6.21 31.07
C TYR A 750 -15.95 -7.24 30.09
N LYS A 751 -15.98 -6.95 28.79
CA LYS A 751 -16.60 -7.81 27.77
C LYS A 751 -15.58 -8.80 27.15
N GLY A 752 -15.32 -9.88 27.89
CA GLY A 752 -14.35 -10.91 27.53
C GLY A 752 -12.90 -10.47 27.69
N THR A 753 -11.95 -11.20 27.13
CA THR A 753 -10.50 -11.01 27.38
C THR A 753 -9.62 -11.37 26.18
N ILE A 754 -8.41 -10.82 26.14
CA ILE A 754 -7.32 -11.26 25.27
C ILE A 754 -6.20 -11.82 26.18
N THR A 755 -5.82 -13.10 26.01
CA THR A 755 -4.92 -13.82 26.94
C THR A 755 -3.47 -13.35 26.84
N HIS A 756 -3.01 -13.09 25.62
CA HIS A 756 -1.66 -12.62 25.31
C HIS A 756 -1.71 -11.46 24.31
N VAL A 757 -0.64 -10.66 24.27
CA VAL A 757 -0.51 -9.62 23.24
C VAL A 757 -0.16 -10.29 21.91
N ILE A 758 0.97 -11.00 21.85
CA ILE A 758 1.52 -11.57 20.61
C ILE A 758 2.05 -12.99 20.85
N ASN A 759 1.55 -13.97 20.08
CA ASN A 759 1.75 -15.39 20.35
C ASN A 759 1.51 -15.70 21.85
N ASP A 760 2.45 -16.35 22.52
CA ASP A 760 2.37 -16.69 23.96
C ASP A 760 2.90 -15.56 24.89
N ALA A 761 3.10 -14.34 24.36
CA ALA A 761 3.81 -13.25 25.03
C ALA A 761 2.95 -12.01 25.31
N GLY A 762 3.30 -11.28 26.38
CA GLY A 762 2.48 -10.21 26.95
C GLY A 762 1.44 -10.75 27.93
N ALA A 763 0.97 -9.88 28.82
CA ALA A 763 0.00 -10.23 29.86
C ALA A 763 -1.44 -10.23 29.32
N VAL A 764 -2.33 -10.97 30.00
CA VAL A 764 -3.78 -10.91 29.79
C VAL A 764 -4.29 -9.48 29.99
N THR A 765 -5.24 -9.06 29.16
CA THR A 765 -5.93 -7.76 29.31
C THR A 765 -6.54 -7.62 30.71
N PRO A 766 -6.15 -6.62 31.51
CA PRO A 766 -6.74 -6.42 32.82
C PRO A 766 -8.22 -6.03 32.72
N PRO A 767 -9.04 -6.27 33.78
CA PRO A 767 -10.43 -5.84 33.81
C PRO A 767 -10.60 -4.32 33.67
N GLY A 768 -11.74 -3.89 33.12
CA GLY A 768 -12.19 -2.49 33.18
C GLY A 768 -11.43 -1.51 32.29
N THR A 769 -11.24 -1.83 30.99
CA THR A 769 -10.74 -0.87 29.99
C THR A 769 -9.31 -0.38 30.28
N THR A 770 -8.47 -1.27 30.78
CA THR A 770 -7.03 -1.03 31.04
C THR A 770 -6.18 -1.72 29.96
N PRO A 771 -5.14 -1.06 29.41
CA PRO A 771 -4.27 -1.68 28.41
C PRO A 771 -3.29 -2.71 29.00
N SER A 772 -3.04 -3.78 28.25
CA SER A 772 -1.86 -4.63 28.37
C SER A 772 -0.87 -4.28 27.26
N ASN A 773 0.37 -3.96 27.61
CA ASN A 773 1.36 -3.41 26.68
C ASN A 773 2.56 -4.34 26.53
N LEU A 774 3.13 -4.41 25.31
CA LEU A 774 4.43 -5.03 25.03
C LEU A 774 5.25 -4.13 24.12
N VAL A 775 6.45 -3.72 24.57
CA VAL A 775 7.28 -2.72 23.88
C VAL A 775 7.96 -3.29 22.63
N SER A 776 8.34 -4.57 22.64
CA SER A 776 9.07 -5.21 21.54
C SER A 776 8.75 -6.71 21.45
N TYR A 777 8.81 -7.25 20.23
CA TYR A 777 8.79 -8.70 19.97
C TYR A 777 9.51 -9.04 18.65
N PRO A 778 10.20 -10.19 18.54
CA PRO A 778 10.65 -11.05 19.63
C PRO A 778 11.76 -10.37 20.46
#